data_AF-A0A7V2YYE2-F1
#
_entry.id   AF-A0A7V2YYE2-F1
#
_cell.length_a   1.000
_cell.length_b   1.000
_cell.length_c   1.000
_cell.angle_alpha   90.00
_cell.angle_beta   90.00
_cell.angle_gamma   90.00
#
_symmetry.space_group_name_H-M   'P 1'
#
loop_
_entity.id
_entity.type
_entity.pdbx_description
1 polymer ?
#
loop_
_entity_poly.entity_id
_entity_poly.type
_entity_poly.pdbx_seq_one_letter_code
_entity_poly.pdbx_strand_id
1 'polypeptide(L)'
;MTPFASDGTRAAADPGSRIAYLDVVKGNNETGAFYWWDGQRLVDQDGSDKNAQGVAYGTDPLLPNEQAIKPFAYFRSEVSRLFRTATNKNDRGGLQFPDWYLFRRGQRFPSTGNMPMVGESQERPAVFSAYGPMREPRPAICARLPDGGEAPGRQVAVFSWSSGGGTGATYSKIVSLEFANGERYRVGGIGGRFTSNRDDDPNWKRSYLRFEDCLLRGGTHGFDPCGNVRTEVFRCIVTGIWNPKAHNQGFGPGHSGTDSQKEYHETSLEDCIFYKNGYKTDPATDPNPRRDIFSRNFYMAANPPLGLVFKNVISADGASGGPQMRFGAKIENSLIIEGYWFSSTGSNGKFAYWLPEQKGSTAIVRNNVQFPYKFPNPNQPSPEGKSSPEAQPGGGYRLGGASYGAIVEGNVISGAMMLNDLGFTEDTRPRFGSALGIEPKVMEVEGKSYTQRDNTVRNNILYRTERGLVLGGDYQKCSDISFENNAVCAEMPIDLSGLQTGDAKSLKVANNRFYFTGQPNAFDINPDSKQTNAVSLEEWEKAGHGVAASGNTVAPAQAAAQKEKWPDPDRTLKRYVKEVLKLELVPDDPMGLKTFMTVATCMRKGGSVQTPRSGQPKPADYEWDNAFTAQAVVNWVREGFGLPPVS
;
A
#
# COMPACT_ATOMS: atom_id res chain seq x y z
N MET A 1 -18.56 -13.57 7.57
CA MET A 1 -17.70 -14.49 8.35
C MET A 1 -18.63 -15.25 9.25
N THR A 2 -18.44 -16.55 9.40
CA THR A 2 -19.28 -17.41 10.25
C THR A 2 -18.34 -18.26 11.09
N PRO A 3 -18.52 -18.36 12.41
CA PRO A 3 -17.76 -19.31 13.20
C PRO A 3 -18.06 -20.75 12.78
N PHE A 4 -17.12 -21.67 13.02
CA PHE A 4 -17.29 -23.08 12.70
C PHE A 4 -18.09 -23.78 13.80
N ALA A 5 -19.02 -24.64 13.38
CA ALA A 5 -19.71 -25.58 14.26
C ALA A 5 -18.81 -26.78 14.60
N SER A 6 -19.19 -27.55 15.61
CA SER A 6 -18.59 -28.87 15.87
C SER A 6 -18.65 -29.76 14.63
N ASP A 7 -17.53 -30.36 14.25
CA ASP A 7 -17.46 -31.33 13.15
C ASP A 7 -16.88 -32.68 13.60
N GLY A 8 -16.68 -32.86 14.91
CA GLY A 8 -16.13 -34.09 15.50
C GLY A 8 -14.65 -34.34 15.19
N THR A 9 -13.92 -33.36 14.63
CA THR A 9 -12.50 -33.53 14.25
C THR A 9 -11.51 -33.24 15.38
N ARG A 10 -11.85 -32.41 16.38
CA ARG A 10 -11.13 -32.43 17.66
C ARG A 10 -11.62 -33.65 18.47
N ALA A 11 -10.77 -34.15 19.38
CA ALA A 11 -11.15 -35.22 20.31
C ALA A 11 -12.56 -34.98 20.88
N ALA A 12 -13.31 -36.06 21.18
CA ALA A 12 -14.76 -36.20 21.41
C ALA A 12 -15.58 -35.10 22.16
N ALA A 13 -14.99 -33.98 22.55
CA ALA A 13 -15.57 -32.76 23.08
C ALA A 13 -15.14 -31.52 22.26
N ASP A 14 -15.50 -31.44 20.97
CA ASP A 14 -15.34 -30.20 20.17
C ASP A 14 -16.65 -29.38 20.17
N PRO A 15 -16.82 -28.36 21.01
CA PRO A 15 -18.04 -27.53 21.02
C PRO A 15 -18.16 -26.53 19.86
N GLY A 16 -17.21 -26.49 18.91
CA GLY A 16 -17.16 -25.48 17.84
C GLY A 16 -16.28 -24.27 18.19
N SER A 17 -16.43 -23.16 17.46
CA SER A 17 -15.60 -21.96 17.67
C SER A 17 -15.88 -21.29 19.01
N ARG A 18 -14.83 -21.12 19.82
CA ARG A 18 -14.86 -20.42 21.10
C ARG A 18 -14.78 -18.92 20.90
N ILE A 19 -15.66 -18.18 21.55
CA ILE A 19 -15.88 -16.75 21.38
C ILE A 19 -15.69 -16.02 22.70
N ALA A 20 -14.90 -14.94 22.67
CA ALA A 20 -14.77 -13.98 23.76
C ALA A 20 -15.34 -12.63 23.32
N TYR A 21 -16.35 -12.14 24.04
CA TYR A 21 -16.87 -10.79 23.88
C TYR A 21 -16.10 -9.83 24.78
N LEU A 22 -15.73 -8.67 24.26
CA LEU A 22 -15.04 -7.61 24.98
C LEU A 22 -15.87 -6.32 24.96
N ASP A 23 -16.11 -5.75 26.14
CA ASP A 23 -16.88 -4.53 26.36
C ASP A 23 -16.26 -3.74 27.51
N VAL A 24 -15.69 -2.57 27.24
CA VAL A 24 -15.00 -1.77 28.28
C VAL A 24 -15.96 -1.14 29.29
N VAL A 25 -17.25 -1.09 28.99
CA VAL A 25 -18.27 -0.44 29.82
C VAL A 25 -18.98 -1.46 30.70
N LYS A 26 -19.43 -2.57 30.12
CA LYS A 26 -20.20 -3.61 30.84
C LYS A 26 -19.36 -4.82 31.27
N GLY A 27 -18.17 -4.97 30.69
CA GLY A 27 -17.36 -6.17 30.89
C GLY A 27 -16.66 -6.21 32.23
N ASN A 28 -16.38 -7.43 32.69
CA ASN A 28 -15.62 -7.69 33.90
C ASN A 28 -14.70 -8.89 33.67
N ASN A 29 -13.40 -8.73 33.92
CA ASN A 29 -12.41 -9.78 33.67
C ASN A 29 -12.48 -10.95 34.66
N GLU A 30 -13.08 -10.76 35.84
CA GLU A 30 -13.25 -11.83 36.85
C GLU A 30 -14.48 -12.70 36.58
N THR A 31 -15.52 -12.13 35.96
CA THR A 31 -16.81 -12.79 35.75
C THR A 31 -17.21 -12.97 34.28
N GLY A 32 -16.36 -12.50 33.36
CA GLY A 32 -16.52 -12.69 31.92
C GLY A 32 -16.55 -14.17 31.56
N ALA A 33 -17.35 -14.52 30.55
CA ALA A 33 -17.57 -15.89 30.11
C ALA A 33 -17.22 -16.08 28.64
N PHE A 34 -16.90 -17.33 28.30
CA PHE A 34 -16.74 -17.77 26.92
C PHE A 34 -18.04 -18.37 26.39
N TYR A 35 -18.20 -18.28 25.07
CA TYR A 35 -19.35 -18.79 24.35
C TYR A 35 -18.90 -19.63 23.16
N TRP A 36 -19.79 -20.45 22.65
CA TRP A 36 -19.55 -21.28 21.47
C TRP A 36 -20.67 -21.10 20.46
N TRP A 37 -20.34 -21.34 19.19
CA TRP A 37 -21.31 -21.37 18.11
C TRP A 37 -21.59 -22.82 17.71
N ASP A 38 -22.82 -23.29 17.96
CA ASP A 38 -23.23 -24.68 17.65
C ASP A 38 -23.56 -24.90 16.16
N GLY A 39 -23.47 -23.84 15.34
CA GLY A 39 -23.92 -23.83 13.94
C GLY A 39 -25.22 -23.07 13.72
N GLN A 40 -26.00 -22.82 14.77
CA GLN A 40 -27.30 -22.15 14.71
C GLN A 40 -27.51 -21.10 15.81
N ARG A 41 -26.91 -21.28 16.99
CA ARG A 41 -27.10 -20.46 18.19
C ARG A 41 -25.78 -20.31 18.96
N LEU A 42 -25.74 -19.25 19.77
CA LEU A 42 -24.74 -19.09 20.81
C LEU A 42 -25.11 -19.97 22.01
N VAL A 43 -24.13 -20.73 22.49
CA VAL A 43 -24.24 -21.56 23.69
C VAL A 43 -23.12 -21.26 24.69
N ASP A 44 -23.35 -21.54 25.96
CA ASP A 44 -22.32 -21.47 27.00
C ASP A 44 -21.47 -22.77 27.08
N GLN A 45 -20.60 -22.84 28.08
CA GLN A 45 -19.69 -23.98 28.29
C GLN A 45 -20.42 -25.31 28.56
N ASP A 46 -21.67 -25.25 29.03
CA ASP A 46 -22.51 -26.40 29.34
C ASP A 46 -23.42 -26.76 28.16
N GLY A 47 -23.30 -26.05 27.04
CA GLY A 47 -24.12 -26.22 25.84
C GLY A 47 -25.51 -25.59 25.93
N SER A 48 -25.78 -24.76 26.95
CA SER A 48 -27.06 -24.06 27.10
C SER A 48 -27.14 -22.85 26.17
N ASP A 49 -28.27 -22.68 25.48
CA ASP A 49 -28.53 -21.50 24.64
C ASP A 49 -29.06 -20.29 25.42
N LYS A 50 -29.16 -20.41 26.75
CA LYS A 50 -29.73 -19.41 27.67
C LYS A 50 -28.87 -19.24 28.91
N ASN A 51 -28.90 -18.03 29.47
CA ASN A 51 -28.31 -17.74 30.78
C ASN A 51 -29.15 -18.30 31.94
N ALA A 52 -28.64 -18.15 33.16
CA ALA A 52 -29.32 -18.61 34.39
C ALA A 52 -30.70 -17.97 34.63
N GLN A 53 -31.01 -16.85 33.96
CA GLN A 53 -32.32 -16.18 34.00
C GLN A 53 -33.27 -16.66 32.87
N GLY A 54 -32.87 -17.64 32.07
CA GLY A 54 -33.65 -18.16 30.94
C GLY A 54 -33.63 -17.28 29.69
N VAL A 55 -32.75 -16.26 29.65
CA VAL A 55 -32.62 -15.35 28.52
C VAL A 55 -31.65 -15.91 27.49
N ALA A 56 -32.09 -16.02 26.24
CA ALA A 56 -31.27 -16.59 25.16
C ALA A 56 -30.08 -15.71 24.78
N TYR A 57 -28.93 -16.33 24.47
CA TYR A 57 -27.70 -15.64 24.06
C TYR A 57 -27.77 -15.06 22.65
N GLY A 58 -28.57 -15.64 21.76
CA GLY A 58 -28.80 -15.16 20.39
C GLY A 58 -28.37 -16.15 19.31
N THR A 59 -28.71 -15.81 18.07
CA THR A 59 -28.47 -16.63 16.85
C THR A 59 -27.47 -16.00 15.90
N ASP A 60 -26.84 -14.88 16.27
CA ASP A 60 -25.79 -14.24 15.49
C ASP A 60 -24.63 -13.86 16.43
N PRO A 61 -23.45 -14.47 16.26
CA PRO A 61 -22.26 -14.13 17.04
C PRO A 61 -21.82 -12.67 16.92
N LEU A 62 -22.15 -11.99 15.82
CA LEU A 62 -21.84 -10.57 15.62
C LEU A 62 -22.94 -9.64 16.15
N LEU A 63 -24.12 -10.19 16.49
CA LEU A 63 -25.26 -9.49 17.09
C LEU A 63 -25.84 -10.32 18.26
N PRO A 64 -25.05 -10.60 19.31
CA PRO A 64 -25.54 -11.35 20.46
C PRO A 64 -26.60 -10.57 21.24
N ASN A 65 -27.39 -11.26 22.05
CA ASN A 65 -28.20 -10.62 23.07
C ASN A 65 -27.28 -10.07 24.17
N GLU A 66 -26.98 -8.77 24.10
CA GLU A 66 -26.12 -8.07 25.07
C GLU A 66 -26.60 -8.14 26.52
N GLN A 67 -27.87 -8.48 26.79
CA GLN A 67 -28.39 -8.66 28.14
C GLN A 67 -28.09 -10.05 28.72
N ALA A 68 -27.82 -11.03 27.85
CA ALA A 68 -27.59 -12.42 28.25
C ALA A 68 -26.09 -12.72 28.43
N ILE A 69 -25.23 -12.13 27.58
CA ILE A 69 -23.79 -12.40 27.60
C ILE A 69 -23.07 -11.70 28.76
N LYS A 70 -21.93 -12.26 29.17
CA LYS A 70 -21.01 -11.71 30.17
C LYS A 70 -19.68 -11.39 29.50
N PRO A 71 -19.49 -10.16 28.98
CA PRO A 71 -18.27 -9.79 28.29
C PRO A 71 -17.09 -9.61 29.26
N PHE A 72 -15.88 -9.79 28.75
CA PHE A 72 -14.65 -9.35 29.39
C PHE A 72 -14.49 -7.84 29.24
N ALA A 73 -13.83 -7.16 30.19
CA ALA A 73 -13.62 -5.72 30.10
C ALA A 73 -12.60 -5.37 29.00
N TYR A 74 -11.48 -6.08 28.99
CA TYR A 74 -10.37 -5.90 28.04
C TYR A 74 -9.37 -7.05 28.17
N PHE A 75 -8.55 -7.27 27.14
CA PHE A 75 -7.47 -8.25 27.19
C PHE A 75 -6.20 -7.64 27.80
N ARG A 76 -5.63 -8.19 28.88
CA ARG A 76 -4.32 -7.79 29.44
C ARG A 76 -3.36 -8.98 29.57
N SER A 77 -2.05 -8.73 29.55
CA SER A 77 -1.02 -9.77 29.76
C SER A 77 -1.23 -10.57 31.04
N GLU A 78 -1.63 -9.91 32.14
CA GLU A 78 -1.88 -10.54 33.44
C GLU A 78 -3.16 -11.40 33.40
N VAL A 79 -4.14 -10.96 32.61
CA VAL A 79 -5.44 -11.61 32.39
C VAL A 79 -5.34 -12.73 31.34
N SER A 80 -4.24 -12.80 30.57
CA SER A 80 -4.02 -13.81 29.53
C SER A 80 -4.06 -15.25 30.03
N ARG A 81 -3.92 -15.47 31.35
CA ARG A 81 -4.13 -16.79 31.98
C ARG A 81 -5.61 -17.20 32.02
N LEU A 82 -6.56 -16.27 32.12
CA LEU A 82 -8.00 -16.56 32.07
C LEU A 82 -8.44 -16.97 30.66
N PHE A 83 -7.76 -16.44 29.65
CA PHE A 83 -7.92 -16.82 28.25
C PHE A 83 -7.22 -18.15 27.91
N ARG A 84 -6.53 -18.76 28.87
CA ARG A 84 -5.91 -20.09 28.76
C ARG A 84 -6.70 -21.08 29.61
N THR A 85 -7.34 -22.04 28.98
CA THR A 85 -7.87 -23.21 29.71
C THR A 85 -6.87 -24.35 29.59
N ALA A 86 -6.52 -24.98 30.72
CA ALA A 86 -5.83 -26.26 30.71
C ALA A 86 -6.82 -27.33 30.25
N THR A 87 -6.66 -27.90 29.06
CA THR A 87 -7.41 -29.09 28.66
C THR A 87 -6.64 -30.31 29.15
N ASN A 88 -7.23 -31.08 30.07
CA ASN A 88 -6.79 -32.38 30.59
C ASN A 88 -5.32 -32.50 31.07
N LYS A 89 -5.13 -33.06 32.27
CA LYS A 89 -3.80 -33.30 32.89
C LYS A 89 -2.83 -34.16 32.05
N ASN A 90 -3.28 -34.73 30.94
CA ASN A 90 -2.50 -35.62 30.08
C ASN A 90 -1.99 -34.97 28.78
N ASP A 91 -2.44 -33.77 28.42
CA ASP A 91 -1.92 -33.08 27.24
C ASP A 91 -0.79 -32.12 27.63
N ARG A 92 0.45 -32.57 27.44
CA ARG A 92 1.66 -31.73 27.57
C ARG A 92 1.80 -30.70 26.43
N GLY A 93 0.69 -30.19 25.88
CA GLY A 93 0.62 -29.18 24.82
C GLY A 93 -0.72 -28.45 24.63
N GLY A 94 -1.75 -28.75 25.43
CA GLY A 94 -3.14 -28.30 25.22
C GLY A 94 -3.51 -26.98 25.91
N LEU A 95 -3.01 -25.84 25.43
CA LEU A 95 -3.53 -24.52 25.79
C LEU A 95 -4.46 -24.02 24.67
N GLN A 96 -5.77 -23.93 24.93
CA GLN A 96 -6.73 -23.35 23.98
C GLN A 96 -7.04 -21.89 24.31
N PHE A 97 -6.87 -21.03 23.31
CA PHE A 97 -7.30 -19.63 23.30
C PHE A 97 -8.66 -19.50 22.58
N PRO A 98 -9.41 -18.39 22.75
CA PRO A 98 -10.55 -18.11 21.89
C PRO A 98 -10.19 -18.14 20.40
N ASP A 99 -11.07 -18.73 19.61
CA ASP A 99 -11.01 -18.65 18.16
C ASP A 99 -11.45 -17.26 17.69
N TRP A 100 -12.38 -16.62 18.41
CA TRP A 100 -12.93 -15.31 18.08
C TRP A 100 -12.83 -14.33 19.26
N TYR A 101 -12.25 -13.16 19.00
CA TYR A 101 -12.20 -12.01 19.89
C TYR A 101 -13.08 -10.93 19.29
N LEU A 102 -14.21 -10.65 19.95
CA LEU A 102 -15.22 -9.73 19.46
C LEU A 102 -15.29 -8.48 20.34
N PHE A 103 -14.86 -7.36 19.78
CA PHE A 103 -14.85 -6.04 20.42
C PHE A 103 -16.18 -5.31 20.19
N ARG A 104 -16.78 -4.78 21.25
CA ARG A 104 -18.04 -4.03 21.12
C ARG A 104 -17.84 -2.79 20.25
N ARG A 105 -18.64 -2.65 19.20
CA ARG A 105 -18.66 -1.45 18.34
C ARG A 105 -18.88 -0.17 19.14
N GLY A 106 -18.42 0.96 18.60
CA GLY A 106 -18.54 2.28 19.23
C GLY A 106 -17.62 2.51 20.44
N GLN A 107 -16.89 1.50 20.90
CA GLN A 107 -16.02 1.60 22.07
C GLN A 107 -14.53 1.71 21.71
N ARG A 108 -13.75 2.24 22.66
CA ARG A 108 -12.30 2.34 22.55
C ARG A 108 -11.67 1.38 23.55
N PHE A 109 -10.85 0.46 23.05
CA PHE A 109 -10.16 -0.55 23.82
C PHE A 109 -8.70 -0.16 24.01
N PRO A 110 -8.14 -0.30 25.20
CA PRO A 110 -6.73 -0.03 25.39
C PRO A 110 -5.86 -1.10 24.73
N SER A 111 -4.68 -0.73 24.23
CA SER A 111 -3.69 -1.65 23.67
C SER A 111 -2.96 -2.37 24.80
N THR A 112 -3.60 -3.37 25.39
CA THR A 112 -3.21 -3.88 26.70
C THR A 112 -2.37 -5.16 26.70
N GLY A 113 -1.74 -5.50 25.58
CA GLY A 113 -0.71 -6.54 25.52
C GLY A 113 -0.84 -7.47 24.32
N ASN A 114 -0.02 -8.51 24.31
CA ASN A 114 0.12 -9.46 23.20
C ASN A 114 -1.08 -10.41 23.12
N MET A 115 -2.09 -10.05 22.32
CA MET A 115 -3.19 -10.96 21.98
C MET A 115 -2.66 -12.11 21.11
N PRO A 116 -2.97 -13.37 21.46
CA PRO A 116 -2.38 -14.54 20.82
C PRO A 116 -3.04 -14.82 19.47
N MET A 117 -2.22 -14.86 18.41
CA MET A 117 -2.63 -15.07 17.01
C MET A 117 -2.57 -16.55 16.62
N VAL A 118 -3.35 -17.39 17.30
CA VAL A 118 -3.23 -18.87 17.25
C VAL A 118 -4.48 -19.53 16.67
N GLY A 119 -4.74 -19.26 15.39
CA GLY A 119 -5.66 -20.10 14.61
C GLY A 119 -5.04 -21.47 14.30
N GLU A 120 -5.88 -22.41 13.87
CA GLU A 120 -5.46 -23.76 13.49
C GLU A 120 -4.95 -23.82 12.05
N SER A 121 -5.62 -23.10 11.15
CA SER A 121 -5.32 -23.06 9.71
C SER A 121 -5.81 -21.76 9.08
N GLN A 122 -5.57 -21.57 7.77
CA GLN A 122 -6.09 -20.43 7.01
C GLN A 122 -7.62 -20.44 6.93
N GLU A 123 -8.21 -21.63 6.90
CA GLU A 123 -9.66 -21.87 6.94
C GLU A 123 -10.20 -21.64 8.35
N ARG A 124 -9.45 -22.02 9.39
CA ARG A 124 -9.80 -21.84 10.81
C ARG A 124 -8.85 -20.88 11.53
N PRO A 125 -8.82 -19.59 11.15
CA PRO A 125 -7.91 -18.62 11.76
C PRO A 125 -8.49 -18.11 13.09
N ALA A 126 -7.62 -17.58 13.95
CA ALA A 126 -8.09 -16.71 15.01
C ALA A 126 -8.67 -15.42 14.40
N VAL A 127 -9.86 -15.02 14.83
CA VAL A 127 -10.59 -13.86 14.31
C VAL A 127 -10.65 -12.77 15.36
N PHE A 128 -10.14 -11.58 15.01
CA PHE A 128 -10.28 -10.37 15.79
C PHE A 128 -11.25 -9.45 15.05
N SER A 129 -12.44 -9.25 15.58
CA SER A 129 -13.48 -8.47 14.90
C SER A 129 -14.41 -7.76 15.87
N ALA A 130 -15.51 -7.21 15.38
CA ALA A 130 -16.42 -6.39 16.13
C ALA A 130 -17.81 -7.03 16.25
N TYR A 131 -18.49 -6.83 17.38
CA TYR A 131 -19.90 -7.17 17.55
C TYR A 131 -20.74 -5.94 17.92
N GLY A 132 -22.04 -6.03 17.70
CA GLY A 132 -23.02 -4.97 17.90
C GLY A 132 -23.49 -4.34 16.58
N PRO A 133 -24.41 -3.37 16.65
CA PRO A 133 -25.04 -2.79 15.47
C PRO A 133 -24.01 -2.18 14.51
N MET A 134 -24.06 -2.56 13.23
CA MET A 134 -23.11 -2.08 12.21
C MET A 134 -23.09 -0.56 12.05
N ARG A 135 -24.22 0.11 12.34
CA ARG A 135 -24.35 1.57 12.33
C ARG A 135 -23.43 2.29 13.32
N GLU A 136 -22.93 1.58 14.33
CA GLU A 136 -21.99 2.11 15.30
C GLU A 136 -20.54 2.03 14.77
N PRO A 137 -19.67 2.98 15.15
CA PRO A 137 -18.29 3.03 14.65
C PRO A 137 -17.51 1.72 14.89
N ARG A 138 -16.46 1.50 14.08
CA ARG A 138 -15.51 0.40 14.35
C ARG A 138 -14.98 0.55 15.78
N PRO A 139 -14.81 -0.53 16.54
CA PRO A 139 -14.08 -0.47 17.80
C PRO A 139 -12.65 -0.02 17.52
N ALA A 140 -12.15 0.90 18.36
CA ALA A 140 -10.82 1.48 18.20
C ALA A 140 -9.86 0.92 19.25
N ILE A 141 -8.80 0.26 18.80
CA ILE A 141 -7.70 -0.16 19.67
C ILE A 141 -6.73 1.02 19.82
N CYS A 142 -6.58 1.52 21.04
CA CYS A 142 -5.91 2.76 21.38
C CYS A 142 -4.77 2.55 22.38
N ALA A 143 -3.67 3.28 22.22
CA ALA A 143 -2.55 3.31 23.17
C ALA A 143 -2.84 3.86 24.57
N ARG A 144 -3.89 4.67 24.73
CA ARG A 144 -4.22 5.38 25.98
C ARG A 144 -5.48 4.81 26.61
N LEU A 145 -5.46 4.68 27.94
CA LEU A 145 -6.63 4.24 28.72
C LEU A 145 -7.71 5.33 28.77
N PRO A 146 -8.99 4.96 28.95
CA PRO A 146 -10.09 5.92 29.11
C PRO A 146 -9.97 6.87 30.30
N ASP A 147 -9.16 6.52 31.30
CA ASP A 147 -8.88 7.32 32.51
C ASP A 147 -7.72 8.33 32.35
N GLY A 148 -7.13 8.40 31.15
CA GLY A 148 -5.99 9.28 30.87
C GLY A 148 -4.63 8.71 31.29
N GLY A 149 -4.56 7.49 31.82
CA GLY A 149 -3.31 6.82 32.14
C GLY A 149 -2.53 6.40 30.88
N GLU A 150 -1.22 6.69 30.86
CA GLU A 150 -0.29 6.07 29.91
C GLU A 150 0.02 4.64 30.34
N ALA A 151 -0.09 3.68 29.42
CA ALA A 151 0.39 2.32 29.68
C ALA A 151 1.93 2.37 29.86
N PRO A 152 2.48 1.84 30.97
CA PRO A 152 3.93 1.88 31.21
C PRO A 152 4.66 0.94 30.25
N GLY A 153 5.62 1.49 29.48
CA GLY A 153 6.56 0.72 28.64
C GLY A 153 6.33 0.86 27.14
N ARG A 154 7.41 0.64 26.36
CA ARG A 154 7.45 0.71 24.88
C ARG A 154 6.23 -0.01 24.28
N GLN A 155 5.29 0.77 23.75
CA GLN A 155 4.06 0.27 23.15
C GLN A 155 4.35 -0.38 21.80
N VAL A 156 4.58 -1.69 21.82
CA VAL A 156 4.87 -2.48 20.63
C VAL A 156 4.09 -3.79 20.72
N ALA A 157 3.23 -3.98 19.72
CA ALA A 157 2.39 -5.13 19.40
C ALA A 157 0.99 -5.13 20.05
N VAL A 158 -0.04 -4.96 19.20
CA VAL A 158 -1.45 -5.20 19.57
C VAL A 158 -1.78 -6.70 19.47
N PHE A 159 -1.17 -7.39 18.51
CA PHE A 159 -1.30 -8.84 18.33
C PHE A 159 0.09 -9.44 18.14
N SER A 160 0.44 -10.39 18.99
CA SER A 160 1.78 -10.96 19.00
C SER A 160 1.79 -12.36 19.58
N TRP A 161 2.75 -13.14 19.11
CA TRP A 161 3.04 -14.48 19.60
C TRP A 161 4.09 -14.35 20.70
N SER A 162 3.66 -14.16 21.95
CA SER A 162 4.60 -13.99 23.07
C SER A 162 4.34 -14.85 24.29
N SER A 163 3.52 -15.89 24.21
CA SER A 163 3.40 -16.84 25.32
C SER A 163 4.09 -18.16 24.99
N GLY A 164 5.41 -18.19 25.17
CA GLY A 164 6.06 -19.45 25.61
C GLY A 164 6.93 -20.22 24.62
N GLY A 165 7.72 -19.54 23.77
CA GLY A 165 8.90 -20.18 23.15
C GLY A 165 8.63 -21.36 22.21
N GLY A 166 7.38 -21.59 21.80
CA GLY A 166 7.05 -22.66 20.86
C GLY A 166 7.47 -22.33 19.41
N THR A 167 7.39 -23.34 18.57
CA THR A 167 7.67 -23.31 17.14
C THR A 167 6.36 -23.67 16.43
N GLY A 168 5.60 -22.68 15.94
CA GLY A 168 4.28 -22.93 15.34
C GLY A 168 3.84 -21.85 14.35
N ALA A 169 3.11 -22.28 13.31
CA ALA A 169 2.43 -21.40 12.37
C ALA A 169 1.44 -20.48 13.07
N THR A 170 1.24 -19.26 12.56
CA THR A 170 0.16 -18.36 13.03
C THR A 170 -0.86 -18.15 11.94
N TYR A 171 -2.16 -18.28 12.25
CA TYR A 171 -3.25 -18.00 11.31
C TYR A 171 -4.22 -17.02 11.94
N SER A 172 -4.38 -15.83 11.35
CA SER A 172 -5.23 -14.79 11.93
C SER A 172 -5.91 -13.89 10.90
N LYS A 173 -7.13 -13.46 11.24
CA LYS A 173 -7.91 -12.47 10.51
C LYS A 173 -8.29 -11.32 11.44
N ILE A 174 -8.00 -10.09 11.02
CA ILE A 174 -8.31 -8.86 11.74
C ILE A 174 -9.28 -8.08 10.87
N VAL A 175 -10.51 -7.89 11.36
CA VAL A 175 -11.60 -7.42 10.51
C VAL A 175 -12.41 -6.33 11.17
N SER A 176 -12.61 -5.22 10.46
CA SER A 176 -13.46 -4.09 10.89
C SER A 176 -13.01 -3.45 12.21
N LEU A 177 -11.69 -3.35 12.44
CA LEU A 177 -11.11 -2.65 13.59
C LEU A 177 -10.45 -1.33 13.17
N GLU A 178 -10.45 -0.37 14.09
CA GLU A 178 -9.61 0.81 14.00
C GLU A 178 -8.38 0.68 14.90
N PHE A 179 -7.22 1.10 14.41
CA PHE A 179 -5.99 1.24 15.18
C PHE A 179 -5.64 2.72 15.24
N ALA A 180 -5.69 3.30 16.45
CA ALA A 180 -5.53 4.73 16.67
C ALA A 180 -4.50 5.07 17.75
N ASN A 181 -3.73 6.14 17.50
CA ASN A 181 -2.81 6.77 18.45
C ASN A 181 -1.70 5.87 19.05
N GLY A 182 -1.26 4.81 18.38
CA GLY A 182 -0.11 4.01 18.81
C GLY A 182 1.25 4.63 18.46
N GLU A 183 2.27 4.46 19.33
CA GLU A 183 3.67 4.83 19.01
C GLU A 183 4.25 3.98 17.85
N ARG A 184 3.80 2.72 17.71
CA ARG A 184 4.03 1.80 16.58
C ARG A 184 2.89 0.79 16.40
N TYR A 185 2.36 0.61 15.19
CA TYR A 185 1.52 -0.55 14.85
C TYR A 185 2.36 -1.69 14.30
N ARG A 186 2.93 -2.49 15.20
CA ARG A 186 3.35 -3.84 14.82
C ARG A 186 2.18 -4.78 14.97
N VAL A 187 1.80 -5.42 13.88
CA VAL A 187 0.84 -6.52 13.89
C VAL A 187 1.51 -7.68 13.20
N GLY A 188 2.05 -8.60 13.97
CA GLY A 188 3.10 -9.46 13.47
C GLY A 188 3.94 -9.89 14.65
N GLY A 189 3.59 -11.06 15.15
CA GLY A 189 4.15 -11.64 16.35
C GLY A 189 5.42 -12.40 16.09
N ILE A 190 6.50 -11.73 15.67
CA ILE A 190 7.85 -12.17 16.04
C ILE A 190 8.66 -10.92 16.39
N GLY A 191 8.40 -10.39 17.59
CA GLY A 191 9.16 -9.29 18.20
C GLY A 191 10.56 -9.70 18.69
N GLY A 192 11.15 -10.75 18.12
CA GLY A 192 12.57 -11.05 18.28
C GLY A 192 13.34 -10.38 17.15
N ARG A 193 14.56 -9.90 17.42
CA ARG A 193 15.53 -9.79 16.33
C ARG A 193 15.54 -11.14 15.60
N PHE A 194 15.42 -11.13 14.27
CA PHE A 194 15.63 -12.29 13.40
C PHE A 194 17.11 -12.72 13.42
N THR A 195 17.64 -12.98 14.61
CA THR A 195 18.95 -13.59 14.80
C THR A 195 18.72 -15.08 14.91
N SER A 196 19.26 -15.81 13.93
CA SER A 196 19.36 -17.27 13.78
C SER A 196 18.19 -17.99 13.09
N ASN A 197 18.47 -18.42 11.85
CA ASN A 197 18.20 -19.74 11.26
C ASN A 197 16.92 -20.44 11.74
N ARG A 198 15.79 -20.21 11.08
CA ARG A 198 14.61 -21.09 11.19
C ARG A 198 14.10 -21.57 9.82
N ASP A 199 15.00 -21.62 8.82
CA ASP A 199 14.71 -22.16 7.48
C ASP A 199 14.31 -23.65 7.54
N ASP A 200 14.57 -24.32 8.66
CA ASP A 200 14.29 -25.73 8.95
C ASP A 200 12.95 -25.99 9.67
N ASP A 201 12.18 -24.97 10.05
CA ASP A 201 10.86 -25.14 10.68
C ASP A 201 9.73 -25.18 9.61
N PRO A 202 9.19 -26.37 9.24
CA PRO A 202 8.11 -26.46 8.27
C PRO A 202 6.79 -25.82 8.73
N ASN A 203 6.62 -25.56 10.03
CA ASN A 203 5.43 -24.89 10.55
C ASN A 203 5.49 -23.38 10.32
N TRP A 204 6.68 -22.77 10.30
CA TRP A 204 6.87 -21.35 9.95
C TRP A 204 6.27 -21.02 8.58
N LYS A 205 6.51 -21.89 7.59
CA LYS A 205 6.10 -21.76 6.18
C LYS A 205 4.60 -21.64 5.95
N ARG A 206 3.78 -21.86 6.98
CA ARG A 206 2.32 -21.86 6.87
C ARG A 206 1.65 -20.62 7.48
N SER A 207 2.41 -19.66 8.00
CA SER A 207 1.82 -18.50 8.69
C SER A 207 1.05 -17.57 7.74
N TYR A 208 -0.14 -17.15 8.17
CA TYR A 208 -1.11 -16.36 7.43
C TYR A 208 -1.72 -15.25 8.27
N LEU A 209 -1.73 -14.03 7.74
CA LEU A 209 -2.37 -12.88 8.36
C LEU A 209 -3.25 -12.15 7.33
N ARG A 210 -4.49 -11.83 7.69
CA ARG A 210 -5.36 -10.98 6.87
C ARG A 210 -5.93 -9.80 7.63
N PHE A 211 -5.88 -8.63 7.01
CA PHE A 211 -6.62 -7.44 7.40
C PHE A 211 -7.76 -7.20 6.42
N GLU A 212 -8.95 -6.92 6.94
CA GLU A 212 -10.12 -6.60 6.13
C GLU A 212 -10.92 -5.45 6.72
N ASP A 213 -11.22 -4.42 5.92
CA ASP A 213 -12.04 -3.27 6.33
C ASP A 213 -11.49 -2.56 7.59
N CYS A 214 -10.17 -2.52 7.73
CA CYS A 214 -9.51 -1.90 8.88
C CYS A 214 -9.09 -0.46 8.58
N LEU A 215 -9.11 0.39 9.62
CA LEU A 215 -8.56 1.75 9.58
C LEU A 215 -7.32 1.82 10.46
N LEU A 216 -6.17 2.13 9.87
CA LEU A 216 -4.90 2.26 10.57
C LEU A 216 -4.46 3.72 10.51
N ARG A 217 -4.36 4.39 11.67
CA ARG A 217 -4.01 5.82 11.72
C ARG A 217 -3.29 6.28 12.98
N GLY A 218 -2.54 7.37 12.90
CA GLY A 218 -2.00 8.08 14.06
C GLY A 218 -0.47 8.08 14.17
N GLY A 219 0.03 8.48 15.36
CA GLY A 219 1.42 8.79 15.68
C GLY A 219 2.42 7.61 15.70
N THR A 220 2.38 6.76 14.69
CA THR A 220 3.21 5.56 14.53
C THR A 220 4.28 5.74 13.45
N HIS A 221 5.29 4.87 13.49
CA HIS A 221 6.29 4.76 12.43
C HIS A 221 5.75 4.07 11.17
N GLY A 222 4.62 3.36 11.25
CA GLY A 222 4.03 2.68 10.10
C GLY A 222 3.17 1.47 10.40
N PHE A 223 2.64 0.88 9.32
CA PHE A 223 2.04 -0.45 9.31
C PHE A 223 3.06 -1.45 8.73
N ASP A 224 3.41 -2.43 9.56
CA ASP A 224 4.43 -3.42 9.26
C ASP A 224 3.94 -4.81 9.71
N PRO A 225 3.39 -5.62 8.77
CA PRO A 225 3.03 -7.00 9.06
C PRO A 225 4.28 -7.89 9.12
N CYS A 226 5.10 -7.72 10.16
CA CYS A 226 6.33 -8.50 10.35
C CYS A 226 6.03 -10.00 10.52
N GLY A 227 6.80 -10.84 9.81
CA GLY A 227 6.99 -12.24 10.18
C GLY A 227 5.89 -13.22 9.78
N ASN A 228 5.03 -12.88 8.82
CA ASN A 228 4.13 -13.86 8.19
C ASN A 228 4.61 -14.22 6.79
N VAL A 229 4.44 -15.49 6.42
CA VAL A 229 4.78 -15.97 5.07
C VAL A 229 3.78 -15.46 4.06
N ARG A 230 2.49 -15.38 4.43
CA ARG A 230 1.44 -14.77 3.62
C ARG A 230 0.69 -13.69 4.40
N THR A 231 0.64 -12.49 3.85
CA THR A 231 -0.14 -11.37 4.38
C THR A 231 -1.13 -10.85 3.33
N GLU A 232 -2.39 -10.69 3.69
CA GLU A 232 -3.41 -10.09 2.84
C GLU A 232 -3.98 -8.84 3.50
N VAL A 233 -4.05 -7.74 2.75
CA VAL A 233 -4.62 -6.47 3.21
C VAL A 233 -5.70 -6.09 2.22
N PHE A 234 -6.95 -6.10 2.64
CA PHE A 234 -8.10 -5.94 1.76
C PHE A 234 -9.03 -4.84 2.26
N ARG A 235 -9.33 -3.86 1.40
CA ARG A 235 -10.23 -2.73 1.74
C ARG A 235 -9.83 -1.98 3.00
N CYS A 236 -8.53 -1.87 3.26
CA CYS A 236 -8.01 -1.16 4.41
C CYS A 236 -7.60 0.26 4.05
N ILE A 237 -7.69 1.13 5.04
CA ILE A 237 -7.26 2.52 4.93
C ILE A 237 -6.10 2.72 5.89
N VAL A 238 -4.96 3.18 5.38
CA VAL A 238 -3.79 3.58 6.16
C VAL A 238 -3.59 5.07 5.95
N THR A 239 -3.75 5.85 7.01
CA THR A 239 -3.70 7.30 6.90
C THR A 239 -3.15 8.00 8.13
N GLY A 240 -2.54 9.17 7.94
CA GLY A 240 -2.11 10.00 9.05
C GLY A 240 -1.00 9.37 9.89
N ILE A 241 -0.12 8.58 9.26
CA ILE A 241 1.06 7.98 9.91
C ILE A 241 2.15 9.04 10.05
N TRP A 242 2.59 9.30 11.28
CA TRP A 242 3.65 10.27 11.57
C TRP A 242 4.41 9.96 12.85
N ASN A 243 5.69 10.35 12.90
CA ASN A 243 6.47 10.39 14.12
C ASN A 243 7.69 11.32 13.92
N PRO A 244 7.92 12.31 14.79
CA PRO A 244 8.95 13.32 14.57
C PRO A 244 10.38 12.75 14.58
N LYS A 245 10.60 11.60 15.23
CA LYS A 245 11.91 11.02 15.51
C LYS A 245 12.22 9.75 14.70
N ALA A 246 11.39 9.41 13.71
CA ALA A 246 11.49 8.11 13.04
C ALA A 246 11.39 8.18 11.52
N HIS A 247 11.87 7.13 10.86
CA HIS A 247 11.61 6.89 9.43
C HIS A 247 10.20 6.32 9.27
N ASN A 248 9.26 7.17 8.84
CA ASN A 248 7.85 6.82 8.85
C ASN A 248 7.42 6.25 7.51
N GLN A 249 6.73 5.11 7.53
CA GLN A 249 6.29 4.41 6.33
C GLN A 249 4.81 4.08 6.48
N GLY A 250 3.95 4.51 5.56
CA GLY A 250 2.54 4.09 5.58
C GLY A 250 2.44 2.57 5.63
N PHE A 251 3.12 1.92 4.70
CA PHE A 251 3.41 0.50 4.68
C PHE A 251 4.91 0.28 4.49
N GLY A 252 5.48 -0.60 5.31
CA GLY A 252 6.83 -1.09 5.11
C GLY A 252 6.94 -2.52 5.62
N PRO A 253 7.14 -3.53 4.75
CA PRO A 253 7.45 -4.87 5.22
C PRO A 253 8.86 -4.80 5.83
N GLY A 254 8.94 -4.86 7.15
CA GLY A 254 10.09 -4.48 7.97
C GLY A 254 11.34 -5.33 7.80
N HIS A 255 12.00 -5.27 6.65
CA HIS A 255 13.24 -5.99 6.42
C HIS A 255 14.33 -5.01 5.99
N SER A 256 14.97 -4.35 6.96
CA SER A 256 16.24 -3.67 6.73
C SER A 256 17.40 -4.65 6.92
N GLY A 257 17.80 -5.34 5.85
CA GLY A 257 19.16 -5.83 5.60
C GLY A 257 19.85 -6.72 6.64
N THR A 258 19.40 -7.97 6.82
CA THR A 258 20.29 -9.03 7.32
C THR A 258 20.27 -10.23 6.38
N ASP A 259 21.45 -10.76 6.02
CA ASP A 259 21.68 -11.91 5.11
C ASP A 259 21.00 -13.23 5.55
N SER A 260 20.29 -13.22 6.68
CA SER A 260 19.66 -14.37 7.33
C SER A 260 18.24 -14.68 6.87
N GLN A 261 17.69 -13.97 5.88
CA GLN A 261 16.30 -14.15 5.43
C GLN A 261 16.26 -14.53 3.95
N LYS A 262 16.49 -15.80 3.63
CA LYS A 262 16.58 -16.28 2.23
C LYS A 262 15.24 -16.72 1.64
N GLU A 263 14.14 -16.69 2.40
CA GLU A 263 12.86 -17.28 1.97
C GLU A 263 11.78 -16.24 1.59
N TYR A 264 10.84 -16.70 0.75
CA TYR A 264 9.77 -15.91 0.13
C TYR A 264 8.73 -15.42 1.14
N HIS A 265 8.33 -14.14 1.03
CA HIS A 265 7.15 -13.59 1.70
C HIS A 265 6.14 -13.14 0.66
N GLU A 266 4.90 -13.56 0.78
CA GLU A 266 3.78 -13.11 -0.05
C GLU A 266 3.02 -12.02 0.67
N THR A 267 2.81 -10.89 0.01
CA THR A 267 1.95 -9.84 0.56
C THR A 267 1.05 -9.27 -0.51
N SER A 268 -0.25 -9.28 -0.30
CA SER A 268 -1.20 -8.63 -1.20
C SER A 268 -1.88 -7.44 -0.53
N LEU A 269 -2.01 -6.35 -1.28
CA LEU A 269 -2.77 -5.17 -0.92
C LEU A 269 -3.79 -4.92 -2.03
N GLU A 270 -5.07 -5.07 -1.69
CA GLU A 270 -6.17 -4.96 -2.65
C GLU A 270 -7.25 -3.99 -2.15
N ASP A 271 -7.71 -3.11 -3.04
CA ASP A 271 -8.71 -2.07 -2.75
C ASP A 271 -8.34 -1.18 -1.54
N CYS A 272 -7.03 -0.92 -1.35
CA CYS A 272 -6.52 -0.18 -0.19
C CYS A 272 -6.26 1.30 -0.48
N ILE A 273 -6.37 2.13 0.55
CA ILE A 273 -6.06 3.56 0.47
C ILE A 273 -4.89 3.88 1.40
N PHE A 274 -3.88 4.54 0.83
CA PHE A 274 -2.73 5.08 1.53
C PHE A 274 -2.70 6.58 1.30
N TYR A 275 -3.01 7.34 2.35
CA TYR A 275 -3.18 8.77 2.25
C TYR A 275 -2.54 9.50 3.42
N LYS A 276 -1.75 10.54 3.14
CA LYS A 276 -1.14 11.36 4.17
C LYS A 276 -0.30 10.57 5.20
N ASN A 277 0.61 9.71 4.72
CA ASN A 277 1.54 8.97 5.59
C ASN A 277 2.99 9.41 5.43
N GLY A 278 3.79 9.12 6.46
CA GLY A 278 5.23 9.33 6.43
C GLY A 278 5.69 10.66 7.04
N TYR A 279 4.81 11.43 7.68
CA TYR A 279 5.14 12.80 8.08
C TYR A 279 5.95 12.90 9.36
N LYS A 280 6.62 14.04 9.56
CA LYS A 280 7.35 14.34 10.79
C LYS A 280 6.57 15.18 11.80
N THR A 281 5.44 15.72 11.38
CA THR A 281 4.47 16.40 12.24
C THR A 281 3.11 15.80 11.98
N ASP A 282 2.19 15.99 12.92
CA ASP A 282 0.86 15.38 12.87
C ASP A 282 0.04 15.94 11.71
N PRO A 283 -0.26 15.14 10.66
CA PRO A 283 -1.04 15.61 9.52
C PRO A 283 -2.52 15.86 9.84
N ALA A 284 -3.00 15.49 11.03
CA ALA A 284 -4.35 15.79 11.50
C ALA A 284 -4.46 17.22 12.06
N THR A 285 -3.39 17.77 12.63
CA THR A 285 -3.40 19.11 13.25
C THR A 285 -2.55 20.13 12.50
N ASP A 286 -1.58 19.67 11.72
CA ASP A 286 -0.72 20.49 10.87
C ASP A 286 -1.28 20.51 9.44
N PRO A 287 -1.78 21.66 8.93
CA PRO A 287 -2.30 21.74 7.56
C PRO A 287 -1.20 21.57 6.50
N ASN A 288 0.08 21.75 6.86
CA ASN A 288 1.23 21.48 6.00
C ASN A 288 2.29 20.63 6.73
N PRO A 289 2.01 19.34 6.94
CA PRO A 289 2.87 18.49 7.74
C PRO A 289 4.25 18.32 7.10
N ARG A 290 5.30 18.32 7.94
CA ARG A 290 6.70 18.35 7.48
C ARG A 290 7.06 17.06 6.73
N ARG A 291 7.56 17.23 5.51
CA ARG A 291 8.07 16.17 4.63
C ARG A 291 9.59 16.03 4.75
N ASP A 292 10.08 14.80 4.71
CA ASP A 292 11.50 14.50 4.49
C ASP A 292 11.64 13.66 3.21
N ILE A 293 12.87 13.33 2.78
CA ILE A 293 13.10 12.55 1.55
C ILE A 293 12.95 11.03 1.73
N PHE A 294 12.85 10.53 2.97
CA PHE A 294 13.00 9.10 3.26
C PHE A 294 11.68 8.40 3.64
N SER A 295 10.73 9.16 4.18
CA SER A 295 9.47 8.68 4.74
C SER A 295 8.37 8.76 3.69
N ARG A 296 7.51 7.75 3.57
CA ARG A 296 6.62 7.62 2.40
C ARG A 296 5.34 6.83 2.68
N ASN A 297 4.45 6.76 1.70
CA ASN A 297 3.28 5.86 1.77
C ASN A 297 3.71 4.40 1.71
N PHE A 298 4.69 4.05 0.87
CA PHE A 298 5.15 2.68 0.66
C PHE A 298 6.66 2.60 0.55
N TYR A 299 7.30 1.96 1.53
CA TYR A 299 8.74 1.72 1.49
C TYR A 299 9.07 0.25 1.51
N MET A 300 9.94 -0.15 0.58
CA MET A 300 10.43 -1.53 0.54
C MET A 300 11.93 -1.52 0.39
N ALA A 301 12.58 -2.12 1.38
CA ALA A 301 13.98 -2.40 1.35
C ALA A 301 14.28 -3.61 0.44
N ALA A 302 15.50 -3.68 -0.07
CA ALA A 302 15.97 -4.82 -0.87
C ALA A 302 16.14 -6.05 0.02
N ASN A 303 15.19 -6.97 -0.02
CA ASN A 303 15.19 -8.27 0.66
C ASN A 303 14.39 -9.28 -0.21
N PRO A 304 14.29 -10.60 0.13
CA PRO A 304 14.07 -11.71 -0.81
C PRO A 304 12.80 -11.51 -1.64
N PRO A 305 12.58 -12.23 -2.76
CA PRO A 305 11.36 -12.13 -3.56
C PRO A 305 10.11 -11.99 -2.68
N LEU A 306 9.67 -10.74 -2.57
CA LEU A 306 8.43 -10.41 -1.93
C LEU A 306 7.42 -10.66 -3.05
N GLY A 307 6.63 -11.73 -2.96
CA GLY A 307 5.49 -12.00 -3.81
C GLY A 307 4.42 -10.93 -3.58
N LEU A 308 4.79 -9.70 -3.85
CA LEU A 308 4.09 -8.51 -3.42
C LEU A 308 3.18 -8.06 -4.54
N VAL A 309 1.91 -7.92 -4.21
CA VAL A 309 0.87 -7.57 -5.17
C VAL A 309 0.12 -6.36 -4.64
N PHE A 310 0.15 -5.28 -5.40
CA PHE A 310 -0.73 -4.14 -5.24
C PHE A 310 -1.79 -4.20 -6.33
N LYS A 311 -3.07 -4.20 -5.96
CA LYS A 311 -4.17 -4.16 -6.91
C LYS A 311 -5.19 -3.13 -6.47
N ASN A 312 -5.63 -2.26 -7.36
CA ASN A 312 -6.63 -1.23 -7.07
C ASN A 312 -6.27 -0.36 -5.85
N VAL A 313 -4.99 -0.03 -5.68
CA VAL A 313 -4.50 0.76 -4.55
C VAL A 313 -4.52 2.25 -4.90
N ILE A 314 -4.90 3.10 -3.94
CA ILE A 314 -4.66 4.54 -4.01
C ILE A 314 -3.44 4.87 -3.15
N SER A 315 -2.38 5.41 -3.75
CA SER A 315 -1.26 6.06 -3.04
C SER A 315 -1.34 7.55 -3.30
N ALA A 316 -1.58 8.35 -2.27
CA ALA A 316 -1.68 9.80 -2.44
C ALA A 316 -1.07 10.57 -1.27
N ASP A 317 -0.40 11.67 -1.61
CA ASP A 317 0.09 12.66 -0.64
C ASP A 317 0.96 12.03 0.47
N GLY A 318 1.88 11.14 0.12
CA GLY A 318 2.90 10.65 1.05
C GLY A 318 3.93 11.74 1.37
N ALA A 319 4.69 11.60 2.46
CA ALA A 319 5.72 12.59 2.78
C ALA A 319 6.80 12.67 1.68
N SER A 320 7.28 11.55 1.15
CA SER A 320 8.25 11.46 0.04
C SER A 320 7.87 10.41 -0.98
N GLY A 321 7.63 10.80 -2.23
CA GLY A 321 7.40 9.85 -3.31
C GLY A 321 6.34 8.77 -3.05
N GLY A 322 6.21 7.92 -4.05
CA GLY A 322 5.28 6.82 -4.12
C GLY A 322 5.96 5.47 -3.94
N PRO A 323 5.35 4.40 -4.47
CA PRO A 323 5.85 3.04 -4.29
C PRO A 323 7.33 2.91 -4.65
N GLN A 324 8.10 2.29 -3.76
CA GLN A 324 9.47 1.87 -4.02
C GLN A 324 9.47 0.36 -4.23
N MET A 325 9.33 -0.09 -5.48
CA MET A 325 9.20 -1.50 -5.85
C MET A 325 10.55 -2.19 -6.01
N ARG A 326 10.65 -3.42 -5.49
CA ARG A 326 11.83 -4.29 -5.54
C ARG A 326 11.40 -5.69 -6.03
N PHE A 327 12.39 -6.51 -6.35
CA PHE A 327 12.27 -7.86 -6.96
C PHE A 327 10.94 -8.60 -6.70
N GLY A 328 10.23 -8.93 -7.78
CA GLY A 328 8.98 -9.71 -7.74
C GLY A 328 7.70 -8.90 -7.54
N ALA A 329 7.80 -7.59 -7.27
CA ALA A 329 6.63 -6.78 -6.98
C ALA A 329 5.76 -6.54 -8.21
N LYS A 330 4.45 -6.61 -8.01
CA LYS A 330 3.40 -6.42 -9.01
C LYS A 330 2.49 -5.28 -8.57
N ILE A 331 2.19 -4.34 -9.46
CA ILE A 331 1.18 -3.30 -9.24
C ILE A 331 0.28 -3.13 -10.45
N GLU A 332 -1.03 -3.27 -10.22
CA GLU A 332 -2.05 -3.21 -11.25
C GLU A 332 -3.21 -2.30 -10.87
N ASN A 333 -3.78 -1.64 -11.88
CA ASN A 333 -5.05 -0.90 -11.79
C ASN A 333 -5.09 0.15 -10.66
N SER A 334 -3.92 0.68 -10.28
CA SER A 334 -3.75 1.53 -9.11
C SER A 334 -3.65 3.00 -9.50
N LEU A 335 -4.07 3.87 -8.57
CA LEU A 335 -4.01 5.32 -8.70
C LEU A 335 -2.87 5.86 -7.85
N ILE A 336 -1.89 6.50 -8.48
CA ILE A 336 -0.69 7.04 -7.83
C ILE A 336 -0.67 8.56 -7.98
N ILE A 337 -0.81 9.28 -6.88
CA ILE A 337 -0.75 10.75 -6.79
C ILE A 337 0.44 11.10 -5.90
N GLU A 338 1.62 10.83 -6.45
CA GLU A 338 2.90 10.92 -5.75
C GLU A 338 3.94 11.50 -6.69
N GLY A 339 4.99 12.06 -6.11
CA GLY A 339 6.02 12.76 -6.83
C GLY A 339 7.07 11.88 -7.45
N TYR A 340 7.10 10.57 -7.20
CA TYR A 340 7.82 9.62 -8.04
C TYR A 340 7.37 8.20 -7.67
N TRP A 341 7.64 7.24 -8.52
CA TRP A 341 7.49 5.81 -8.24
C TRP A 341 8.63 5.11 -8.94
N PHE A 342 9.27 4.14 -8.31
CA PHE A 342 10.33 3.44 -8.99
C PHE A 342 10.42 1.96 -8.64
N SER A 343 10.72 1.16 -9.66
CA SER A 343 11.07 -0.24 -9.59
C SER A 343 12.57 -0.38 -9.82
N SER A 344 13.30 -1.04 -8.92
CA SER A 344 14.75 -1.18 -9.08
C SER A 344 15.28 -2.41 -8.36
N THR A 345 16.40 -2.97 -8.80
CA THR A 345 17.13 -3.94 -7.98
C THR A 345 18.11 -3.27 -7.01
N GLY A 346 18.38 -1.96 -7.17
CA GLY A 346 19.25 -1.19 -6.31
C GLY A 346 18.55 -0.62 -5.06
N SER A 347 19.25 -0.62 -3.92
CA SER A 347 18.84 0.05 -2.68
C SER A 347 20.04 0.78 -2.06
N ASN A 348 19.80 1.69 -1.12
CA ASN A 348 20.83 2.45 -0.40
C ASN A 348 21.67 1.60 0.60
N GLY A 349 21.62 0.26 0.52
CA GLY A 349 22.22 -0.68 1.49
C GLY A 349 23.02 -1.82 0.83
N LYS A 350 23.55 -2.74 1.66
CA LYS A 350 24.34 -3.91 1.23
C LYS A 350 23.58 -4.79 0.22
N PHE A 351 24.35 -5.46 -0.62
CA PHE A 351 23.98 -6.15 -1.86
C PHE A 351 22.79 -7.11 -1.75
N ALA A 352 22.02 -7.18 -2.84
CA ALA A 352 20.93 -8.14 -3.02
C ALA A 352 21.50 -9.55 -3.24
N TYR A 353 21.61 -10.37 -2.19
CA TYR A 353 22.01 -11.78 -2.28
C TYR A 353 21.12 -12.63 -3.19
N TRP A 354 19.90 -12.16 -3.50
CA TRP A 354 18.97 -12.80 -4.43
C TRP A 354 19.23 -12.44 -5.90
N LEU A 355 20.04 -11.43 -6.19
CA LEU A 355 20.33 -10.99 -7.55
C LEU A 355 20.96 -12.10 -8.41
N PRO A 356 21.85 -12.98 -7.91
CA PRO A 356 22.36 -14.11 -8.68
C PRO A 356 21.29 -15.10 -9.17
N GLU A 357 20.16 -15.22 -8.46
CA GLU A 357 19.12 -16.19 -8.84
C GLU A 357 18.30 -15.75 -10.06
N GLN A 358 18.03 -14.44 -10.19
CA GLN A 358 17.20 -13.84 -11.24
C GLN A 358 15.92 -14.65 -11.59
N LYS A 359 15.29 -15.28 -10.60
CA LYS A 359 14.02 -16.02 -10.77
C LYS A 359 12.84 -15.04 -10.81
N GLY A 360 12.02 -15.13 -11.86
CA GLY A 360 10.83 -14.29 -12.04
C GLY A 360 11.15 -13.00 -12.77
N SER A 361 10.67 -11.87 -12.24
CA SER A 361 10.83 -10.54 -12.84
C SER A 361 11.10 -9.49 -11.77
N THR A 362 11.80 -8.42 -12.10
CA THR A 362 12.04 -7.32 -11.17
C THR A 362 10.75 -6.61 -10.77
N ALA A 363 9.88 -6.31 -11.73
CA ALA A 363 8.58 -5.72 -11.46
C ALA A 363 7.60 -5.98 -12.60
N ILE A 364 6.32 -6.11 -12.24
CA ILE A 364 5.20 -6.09 -13.17
C ILE A 364 4.34 -4.87 -12.85
N VAL A 365 4.20 -3.99 -13.83
CA VAL A 365 3.61 -2.67 -13.67
C VAL A 365 2.57 -2.46 -14.77
N ARG A 366 1.28 -2.63 -14.45
CA ARG A 366 0.23 -2.61 -15.48
C ARG A 366 -0.95 -1.72 -15.19
N ASN A 367 -1.45 -1.04 -16.22
CA ASN A 367 -2.77 -0.41 -16.20
C ASN A 367 -2.99 0.63 -15.09
N ASN A 368 -1.91 1.19 -14.56
CA ASN A 368 -1.98 2.19 -13.50
C ASN A 368 -2.20 3.59 -14.08
N VAL A 369 -2.74 4.49 -13.27
CA VAL A 369 -2.76 5.93 -13.55
C VAL A 369 -1.89 6.62 -12.53
N GLN A 370 -0.90 7.37 -13.01
CA GLN A 370 -0.11 8.27 -12.20
C GLN A 370 -0.44 9.71 -12.55
N PHE A 371 -0.77 10.51 -11.55
CA PHE A 371 -0.69 11.96 -11.59
C PHE A 371 0.58 12.37 -10.84
N PRO A 372 1.68 12.71 -11.54
CA PRO A 372 2.89 13.17 -10.87
C PRO A 372 2.59 14.36 -9.98
N TYR A 373 3.01 14.28 -8.72
CA TYR A 373 2.73 15.31 -7.71
C TYR A 373 4.01 16.03 -7.30
N LYS A 374 4.03 17.36 -7.39
CA LYS A 374 5.13 18.16 -6.80
C LYS A 374 4.65 19.00 -5.66
N PHE A 375 5.50 19.02 -4.64
CA PHE A 375 5.32 19.84 -3.47
C PHE A 375 6.67 20.45 -3.07
N PRO A 376 6.73 21.75 -2.74
CA PRO A 376 5.64 22.73 -2.85
C PRO A 376 5.25 23.04 -4.30
N ASN A 377 4.06 23.61 -4.51
CA ASN A 377 3.57 24.05 -5.82
C ASN A 377 2.89 25.43 -5.74
N PRO A 378 2.65 26.13 -6.87
CA PRO A 378 2.08 27.48 -6.88
C PRO A 378 0.77 27.61 -6.10
N ASN A 379 -0.12 26.61 -6.20
CA ASN A 379 -1.42 26.62 -5.51
C ASN A 379 -1.36 26.03 -4.09
N GLN A 380 -0.22 25.46 -3.68
CA GLN A 380 0.05 24.92 -2.34
C GLN A 380 1.52 25.18 -1.96
N PRO A 381 1.87 26.42 -1.61
CA PRO A 381 3.23 26.77 -1.19
C PRO A 381 3.56 26.12 0.17
N SER A 382 4.86 25.92 0.45
CA SER A 382 5.34 25.48 1.77
C SER A 382 5.58 26.71 2.65
N PRO A 383 4.76 26.97 3.70
CA PRO A 383 4.79 28.24 4.42
C PRO A 383 6.07 28.51 5.24
N GLU A 384 6.91 27.51 5.49
CA GLU A 384 8.04 27.64 6.43
C GLU A 384 9.36 27.01 5.94
N GLY A 385 9.44 26.55 4.68
CA GLY A 385 10.66 25.91 4.15
C GLY A 385 11.16 24.65 4.91
N LYS A 386 10.39 24.13 5.86
CA LYS A 386 10.77 22.99 6.71
C LYS A 386 10.72 21.64 6.00
N SER A 387 9.95 21.55 4.91
CA SER A 387 9.85 20.36 4.06
C SER A 387 10.97 20.35 3.04
N SER A 388 11.60 19.19 2.84
CA SER A 388 12.58 19.03 1.77
C SER A 388 11.89 19.17 0.40
N PRO A 389 12.43 19.99 -0.52
CA PRO A 389 11.90 20.12 -1.88
C PRO A 389 12.11 18.85 -2.73
N GLU A 390 13.03 17.96 -2.33
CA GLU A 390 13.29 16.68 -2.99
C GLU A 390 12.29 15.58 -2.58
N ALA A 391 11.44 15.83 -1.58
CA ALA A 391 10.49 14.83 -1.10
C ALA A 391 9.42 14.49 -2.16
N GLN A 392 8.90 15.50 -2.85
CA GLN A 392 7.92 15.32 -3.93
C GLN A 392 8.37 16.11 -5.17
N PRO A 393 9.32 15.57 -5.96
CA PRO A 393 9.95 16.27 -7.08
C PRO A 393 9.09 16.28 -8.36
N GLY A 394 8.10 15.39 -8.48
CA GLY A 394 7.33 15.16 -9.71
C GLY A 394 8.04 14.31 -10.77
N GLY A 395 8.98 13.45 -10.34
CA GLY A 395 9.80 12.48 -11.07
C GLY A 395 9.13 11.33 -11.83
N GLY A 396 7.79 11.23 -11.88
CA GLY A 396 7.06 10.17 -12.59
C GLY A 396 7.48 8.74 -12.20
N TYR A 397 7.64 7.85 -13.18
CA TYR A 397 8.04 6.45 -12.97
C TYR A 397 9.50 6.19 -13.35
N ARG A 398 10.20 5.29 -12.65
CA ARG A 398 11.58 4.88 -12.99
C ARG A 398 11.79 3.37 -12.86
N LEU A 399 12.46 2.78 -13.85
CA LEU A 399 13.03 1.44 -13.81
C LEU A 399 14.56 1.55 -13.69
N GLY A 400 15.15 1.00 -12.62
CA GLY A 400 16.58 1.23 -12.31
C GLY A 400 17.36 0.01 -11.85
N GLY A 401 18.65 0.17 -11.59
CA GLY A 401 19.52 -0.91 -11.09
C GLY A 401 19.83 -1.95 -12.17
N ALA A 402 20.19 -3.17 -11.79
CA ALA A 402 20.27 -4.35 -12.65
C ALA A 402 18.89 -5.05 -12.77
N SER A 403 17.84 -4.28 -13.07
CA SER A 403 16.49 -4.82 -13.29
C SER A 403 16.47 -5.82 -14.44
N TYR A 404 15.77 -6.92 -14.26
CA TYR A 404 15.61 -7.95 -15.27
C TYR A 404 14.15 -8.44 -15.38
N GLY A 405 13.73 -8.83 -16.58
CA GLY A 405 12.40 -9.42 -16.81
C GLY A 405 11.23 -8.46 -16.53
N ALA A 406 11.47 -7.16 -16.33
CA ALA A 406 10.45 -6.22 -15.90
C ALA A 406 9.44 -5.95 -17.03
N ILE A 407 8.16 -5.83 -16.68
CA ILE A 407 7.09 -5.48 -17.61
C ILE A 407 6.42 -4.19 -17.13
N VAL A 408 6.43 -3.15 -17.96
CA VAL A 408 5.79 -1.86 -17.70
C VAL A 408 4.85 -1.57 -18.85
N GLU A 409 3.55 -1.79 -18.68
CA GLU A 409 2.59 -1.67 -19.79
C GLU A 409 1.21 -1.11 -19.47
N GLY A 410 0.61 -0.45 -20.46
CA GLY A 410 -0.77 0.03 -20.36
C GLY A 410 -0.97 1.14 -19.33
N ASN A 411 0.10 1.74 -18.79
CA ASN A 411 0.01 2.78 -17.78
C ASN A 411 -0.23 4.15 -18.41
N VAL A 412 -0.89 5.04 -17.67
CA VAL A 412 -1.06 6.46 -18.01
C VAL A 412 -0.31 7.29 -16.98
N ILE A 413 0.65 8.09 -17.42
CA ILE A 413 1.37 9.07 -16.59
C ILE A 413 1.01 10.45 -17.11
N SER A 414 0.14 11.16 -16.39
CA SER A 414 -0.48 12.39 -16.86
C SER A 414 -0.09 13.61 -16.03
N GLY A 415 0.56 14.58 -16.65
CA GLY A 415 0.87 15.89 -16.09
C GLY A 415 -0.32 16.86 -16.06
N ALA A 416 -1.50 16.46 -16.53
CA ALA A 416 -2.70 17.32 -16.58
C ALA A 416 -3.04 17.92 -15.20
N MET A 417 -2.92 17.15 -14.12
CA MET A 417 -3.16 17.65 -12.76
C MET A 417 -2.17 18.74 -12.34
N MET A 418 -0.90 18.64 -12.75
CA MET A 418 0.09 19.67 -12.44
C MET A 418 -0.27 21.00 -13.10
N LEU A 419 -0.64 20.95 -14.39
CA LEU A 419 -0.91 22.15 -15.19
C LEU A 419 -2.29 22.75 -14.87
N ASN A 420 -3.32 21.91 -14.81
CA ASN A 420 -4.71 22.37 -14.71
C ASN A 420 -5.13 22.68 -13.26
N ASP A 421 -4.48 22.04 -12.27
CA ASP A 421 -4.91 22.10 -10.86
C ASP A 421 -3.85 22.66 -9.90
N LEU A 422 -2.56 22.38 -10.10
CA LEU A 422 -1.50 22.85 -9.20
C LEU A 422 -0.92 24.22 -9.55
N GLY A 423 -1.37 24.83 -10.65
CA GLY A 423 -1.01 26.20 -11.03
C GLY A 423 0.34 26.32 -11.74
N PHE A 424 0.92 25.20 -12.20
CA PHE A 424 2.06 25.25 -13.10
C PHE A 424 1.61 25.71 -14.48
N THR A 425 2.42 26.55 -15.15
CA THR A 425 2.17 26.92 -16.56
C THR A 425 3.07 26.12 -17.49
N GLU A 426 2.77 26.15 -18.79
CA GLU A 426 3.62 25.55 -19.81
C GLU A 426 5.05 26.16 -19.80
N ASP A 427 5.18 27.45 -19.46
CA ASP A 427 6.45 28.19 -19.47
C ASP A 427 7.19 28.18 -18.13
N THR A 428 6.48 28.00 -17.02
CA THR A 428 7.06 28.09 -15.66
C THR A 428 7.31 26.73 -15.04
N ARG A 429 7.15 25.63 -15.79
CA ARG A 429 7.40 24.24 -15.35
C ARG A 429 8.71 24.19 -14.57
N PRO A 430 8.70 24.10 -13.23
CA PRO A 430 9.95 24.05 -12.48
C PRO A 430 10.59 22.68 -12.70
N ARG A 431 11.60 22.57 -13.56
CA ARG A 431 12.56 21.44 -13.64
C ARG A 431 11.99 20.10 -13.15
N PHE A 432 10.96 19.63 -13.81
CA PHE A 432 10.28 18.37 -13.55
C PHE A 432 10.96 17.24 -14.35
N GLY A 433 11.23 16.11 -13.76
CA GLY A 433 10.14 15.17 -13.63
C GLY A 433 10.03 14.28 -14.87
N SER A 434 10.87 13.25 -14.94
CA SER A 434 10.79 12.18 -15.93
C SER A 434 9.39 11.56 -15.95
N ALA A 435 8.75 11.34 -17.10
CA ALA A 435 7.55 10.51 -17.10
C ALA A 435 7.93 9.05 -16.89
N LEU A 436 8.94 8.57 -17.63
CA LEU A 436 9.48 7.22 -17.48
C LEU A 436 11.00 7.23 -17.61
N GLY A 437 11.72 6.82 -16.57
CA GLY A 437 13.17 6.64 -16.59
C GLY A 437 13.59 5.18 -16.75
N ILE A 438 14.62 4.90 -17.56
CA ILE A 438 15.35 3.63 -17.59
C ILE A 438 16.81 3.94 -17.27
N GLU A 439 17.23 3.52 -16.08
CA GLU A 439 18.54 3.87 -15.52
C GLU A 439 19.31 2.62 -15.06
N PRO A 440 19.99 1.92 -15.99
CA PRO A 440 20.84 0.81 -15.63
C PRO A 440 21.96 1.23 -14.68
N LYS A 441 22.24 0.37 -13.72
CA LYS A 441 23.41 0.45 -12.86
C LYS A 441 24.05 -0.91 -12.79
N VAL A 442 25.35 -0.97 -13.09
CA VAL A 442 26.15 -2.18 -12.87
C VAL A 442 26.17 -2.48 -11.37
N MET A 443 25.75 -3.69 -11.01
CA MET A 443 25.78 -4.18 -9.64
C MET A 443 26.71 -5.38 -9.56
N GLU A 444 27.67 -5.34 -8.63
CA GLU A 444 28.60 -6.43 -8.40
C GLU A 444 28.14 -7.26 -7.19
N VAL A 445 27.97 -8.56 -7.34
CA VAL A 445 27.64 -9.49 -6.25
C VAL A 445 28.58 -10.69 -6.35
N GLU A 446 29.34 -10.96 -5.28
CA GLU A 446 30.30 -12.08 -5.22
C GLU A 446 31.29 -12.10 -6.39
N GLY A 447 31.77 -10.92 -6.82
CA GLY A 447 32.70 -10.78 -7.94
C GLY A 447 32.08 -10.99 -9.33
N LYS A 448 30.74 -11.09 -9.41
CA LYS A 448 30.00 -11.14 -10.68
C LYS A 448 29.24 -9.84 -10.91
N SER A 449 29.31 -9.35 -12.15
CA SER A 449 28.64 -8.16 -12.63
C SER A 449 27.22 -8.46 -13.12
N TYR A 450 26.25 -7.68 -12.69
CA TYR A 450 24.85 -7.76 -13.10
C TYR A 450 24.38 -6.41 -13.63
N THR A 451 23.65 -6.45 -14.73
CA THR A 451 23.14 -5.30 -15.49
C THR A 451 21.68 -5.52 -15.86
N GLN A 452 21.05 -4.51 -16.46
CA GLN A 452 19.67 -4.66 -16.90
C GLN A 452 19.55 -5.62 -18.08
N ARG A 453 18.54 -6.50 -18.04
CA ARG A 453 18.24 -7.39 -19.17
C ARG A 453 16.75 -7.73 -19.31
N ASP A 454 16.29 -8.10 -20.50
CA ASP A 454 14.93 -8.65 -20.73
C ASP A 454 13.78 -7.77 -20.20
N ASN A 455 13.93 -6.45 -20.27
CA ASN A 455 12.91 -5.52 -19.76
C ASN A 455 12.03 -5.02 -20.91
N THR A 456 10.71 -5.01 -20.70
CA THR A 456 9.74 -4.55 -21.69
C THR A 456 8.92 -3.39 -21.15
N VAL A 457 8.97 -2.25 -21.85
CA VAL A 457 8.18 -1.06 -21.58
C VAL A 457 7.31 -0.77 -22.79
N ARG A 458 6.00 -0.99 -22.71
CA ARG A 458 5.13 -0.88 -23.90
C ARG A 458 3.72 -0.39 -23.66
N ASN A 459 3.09 0.16 -24.69
CA ASN A 459 1.68 0.59 -24.66
C ASN A 459 1.36 1.56 -23.51
N ASN A 460 2.35 2.35 -23.06
CA ASN A 460 2.14 3.39 -22.06
C ASN A 460 1.79 4.71 -22.73
N ILE A 461 1.07 5.56 -22.00
CA ILE A 461 0.78 6.94 -22.38
C ILE A 461 1.47 7.87 -21.40
N LEU A 462 2.34 8.71 -21.91
CA LEU A 462 3.02 9.78 -21.17
C LEU A 462 2.42 11.09 -21.71
N TYR A 463 1.68 11.84 -20.89
CA TYR A 463 0.88 12.97 -21.37
C TYR A 463 1.18 14.26 -20.62
N ARG A 464 1.51 15.33 -21.36
CA ARG A 464 1.84 16.67 -20.84
C ARG A 464 2.88 16.64 -19.74
N THR A 465 3.95 15.88 -19.94
CA THR A 465 5.12 15.83 -19.04
C THR A 465 6.25 16.71 -19.56
N GLU A 466 7.21 17.07 -18.70
CA GLU A 466 8.43 17.75 -19.17
C GLU A 466 9.24 16.78 -20.03
N ARG A 467 9.55 15.60 -19.50
CA ARG A 467 10.33 14.58 -20.20
C ARG A 467 9.47 13.35 -20.46
N GLY A 468 9.64 12.73 -21.62
CA GLY A 468 9.00 11.47 -21.99
C GLY A 468 9.80 10.29 -21.44
N LEU A 469 10.71 9.77 -22.26
CA LEU A 469 11.66 8.72 -21.90
C LEU A 469 12.96 9.34 -21.41
N VAL A 470 13.39 9.01 -20.20
CA VAL A 470 14.69 9.44 -19.66
C VAL A 470 15.64 8.26 -19.61
N LEU A 471 16.78 8.38 -20.27
CA LEU A 471 17.81 7.37 -20.32
C LEU A 471 19.02 7.87 -19.54
N GLY A 472 19.48 7.05 -18.60
CA GLY A 472 20.71 7.31 -17.88
C GLY A 472 21.46 6.05 -17.50
N GLY A 473 22.68 6.17 -17.00
CA GLY A 473 23.50 5.02 -16.60
C GLY A 473 24.28 4.37 -17.75
N ASP A 474 24.69 3.11 -17.53
CA ASP A 474 25.59 2.37 -18.42
C ASP A 474 24.86 1.22 -19.13
N TYR A 475 24.77 1.33 -20.46
CA TYR A 475 24.09 0.37 -21.34
C TYR A 475 25.02 -0.66 -21.99
N GLN A 476 26.35 -0.54 -21.85
CA GLN A 476 27.32 -1.37 -22.58
C GLN A 476 27.15 -2.88 -22.30
N LYS A 477 26.72 -3.21 -21.08
CA LYS A 477 26.52 -4.59 -20.61
C LYS A 477 25.04 -4.96 -20.47
N CYS A 478 24.12 -4.10 -20.88
CA CYS A 478 22.70 -4.41 -20.87
C CYS A 478 22.33 -5.31 -22.07
N SER A 479 21.19 -6.00 -22.02
CA SER A 479 20.65 -6.75 -23.17
C SER A 479 19.12 -6.70 -23.21
N ASP A 480 18.51 -6.83 -24.38
CA ASP A 480 17.06 -7.08 -24.51
C ASP A 480 16.14 -6.11 -23.74
N ILE A 481 16.48 -4.81 -23.74
CA ILE A 481 15.63 -3.76 -23.19
C ILE A 481 14.77 -3.22 -24.34
N SER A 482 13.45 -3.13 -24.16
CA SER A 482 12.53 -2.64 -25.18
C SER A 482 11.63 -1.52 -24.66
N PHE A 483 11.50 -0.47 -25.46
CA PHE A 483 10.57 0.64 -25.29
C PHE A 483 9.71 0.76 -26.55
N GLU A 484 8.49 0.22 -26.52
CA GLU A 484 7.70 -0.04 -27.73
C GLU A 484 6.25 0.41 -27.67
N ASN A 485 5.71 0.88 -28.78
CA ASN A 485 4.28 1.18 -28.92
C ASN A 485 3.74 2.21 -27.91
N ASN A 486 4.60 3.04 -27.31
CA ASN A 486 4.20 4.06 -26.36
C ASN A 486 3.73 5.33 -27.09
N ALA A 487 2.79 6.06 -26.50
CA ALA A 487 2.43 7.41 -26.91
C ALA A 487 3.05 8.40 -25.92
N VAL A 488 3.92 9.27 -26.42
CA VAL A 488 4.75 10.15 -25.59
C VAL A 488 4.49 11.59 -26.00
N CYS A 489 3.63 12.26 -25.24
CA CYS A 489 3.35 13.69 -25.36
C CYS A 489 4.07 14.46 -24.26
N ALA A 490 5.29 14.92 -24.56
CA ALA A 490 6.18 15.60 -23.63
C ALA A 490 6.88 16.79 -24.30
N GLU A 491 7.44 17.71 -23.53
CA GLU A 491 8.25 18.80 -24.11
C GLU A 491 9.58 18.27 -24.65
N MET A 492 10.24 17.41 -23.89
CA MET A 492 11.42 16.65 -24.27
C MET A 492 11.03 15.17 -24.40
N PRO A 493 10.71 14.66 -25.60
CA PRO A 493 10.21 13.29 -25.77
C PRO A 493 11.21 12.22 -25.32
N ILE A 494 12.51 12.48 -25.51
CA ILE A 494 13.61 11.62 -25.03
C ILE A 494 14.69 12.51 -24.41
N ASP A 495 15.13 12.17 -23.19
CA ASP A 495 16.24 12.80 -22.46
C ASP A 495 17.37 11.79 -22.27
N LEU A 496 18.60 12.21 -22.57
CA LEU A 496 19.79 11.37 -22.62
C LEU A 496 20.91 11.91 -21.73
N SER A 497 20.64 13.00 -21.02
CA SER A 497 21.63 13.73 -20.23
C SER A 497 22.31 12.87 -19.15
N GLY A 498 21.73 11.72 -18.78
CA GLY A 498 22.28 10.79 -17.81
C GLY A 498 23.11 9.63 -18.40
N LEU A 499 23.24 9.52 -19.73
CA LEU A 499 23.86 8.37 -20.40
C LEU A 499 25.40 8.42 -20.32
N GLN A 500 26.04 7.33 -19.86
CA GLN A 500 27.47 7.35 -19.50
C GLN A 500 28.47 7.06 -20.63
N THR A 501 28.11 6.47 -21.77
CA THR A 501 28.84 6.45 -23.07
C THR A 501 28.24 5.43 -24.04
N GLY A 502 28.51 5.63 -25.34
CA GLY A 502 27.87 4.95 -26.47
C GLY A 502 28.08 3.44 -26.52
N ASP A 503 26.99 2.69 -26.38
CA ASP A 503 26.37 1.93 -27.46
C ASP A 503 25.07 1.31 -26.89
N ALA A 504 23.96 2.05 -26.91
CA ALA A 504 22.67 1.56 -26.42
C ALA A 504 22.04 0.50 -27.36
N LYS A 505 22.86 -0.33 -28.04
CA LYS A 505 22.42 -1.44 -28.92
C LYS A 505 21.50 -2.44 -28.24
N SER A 506 21.57 -2.50 -26.92
CA SER A 506 20.72 -3.31 -26.08
C SER A 506 19.33 -2.72 -25.84
N LEU A 507 19.12 -1.44 -26.19
CA LEU A 507 17.85 -0.73 -26.05
C LEU A 507 17.14 -0.61 -27.40
N LYS A 508 16.06 -1.37 -27.57
CA LYS A 508 15.14 -1.24 -28.71
C LYS A 508 14.11 -0.14 -28.44
N VAL A 509 14.08 0.88 -29.28
CA VAL A 509 13.05 1.94 -29.26
C VAL A 509 12.25 1.90 -30.57
N ALA A 510 11.06 1.28 -30.57
CA ALA A 510 10.33 1.00 -31.81
C ALA A 510 8.81 1.27 -31.73
N ASN A 511 8.20 1.65 -32.85
CA ASN A 511 6.76 1.88 -32.98
C ASN A 511 6.13 2.89 -31.98
N ASN A 512 6.93 3.79 -31.43
CA ASN A 512 6.47 4.83 -30.51
C ASN A 512 5.93 6.05 -31.28
N ARG A 513 4.99 6.76 -30.67
CA ARG A 513 4.35 7.96 -31.22
C ARG A 513 4.75 9.13 -30.34
N PHE A 514 5.67 9.97 -30.82
CA PHE A 514 6.22 11.10 -30.08
C PHE A 514 5.51 12.40 -30.49
N TYR A 515 5.07 13.14 -29.48
CA TYR A 515 4.35 14.40 -29.60
C TYR A 515 5.04 15.45 -28.72
N PHE A 516 5.50 16.57 -29.28
CA PHE A 516 6.22 17.58 -28.47
C PHE A 516 6.02 19.02 -28.93
N THR A 517 6.30 19.95 -28.02
CA THR A 517 6.04 21.40 -28.16
C THR A 517 7.23 22.18 -28.74
N GLY A 518 8.41 21.57 -28.85
CA GLY A 518 9.61 22.16 -29.45
C GLY A 518 9.71 22.04 -30.98
N GLN A 519 10.71 22.70 -31.58
CA GLN A 519 11.08 22.50 -32.99
C GLN A 519 11.46 21.03 -33.20
N PRO A 520 11.09 20.37 -34.33
CA PRO A 520 11.29 18.94 -34.61
C PRO A 520 12.71 18.38 -34.38
N ASN A 521 13.70 19.26 -34.28
CA ASN A 521 15.11 18.96 -34.19
C ASN A 521 15.62 18.94 -32.72
N ALA A 522 14.79 19.19 -31.71
CA ALA A 522 15.22 19.28 -30.31
C ALA A 522 15.51 17.92 -29.64
N PHE A 523 16.39 17.10 -30.22
CA PHE A 523 17.09 16.03 -29.51
C PHE A 523 18.54 16.48 -29.31
N ASP A 524 19.03 16.53 -28.07
CA ASP A 524 20.41 16.94 -27.76
C ASP A 524 21.19 15.71 -27.25
N ILE A 525 22.31 15.41 -27.93
CA ILE A 525 23.37 14.53 -27.44
C ILE A 525 24.64 15.37 -27.40
N ASN A 526 24.98 15.95 -26.25
CA ASN A 526 26.37 16.30 -26.01
C ASN A 526 26.74 16.10 -24.54
N PRO A 527 27.60 15.10 -24.21
CA PRO A 527 28.12 14.94 -22.86
C PRO A 527 29.01 16.10 -22.40
N ASP A 528 29.55 16.92 -23.31
CA ASP A 528 30.62 17.88 -23.00
C ASP A 528 30.31 19.36 -23.32
N SER A 529 29.21 19.71 -23.99
CA SER A 529 28.93 21.11 -24.34
C SER A 529 27.83 21.74 -23.48
N LYS A 530 28.16 22.84 -22.79
CA LYS A 530 27.19 23.76 -22.16
C LYS A 530 26.38 24.60 -23.17
N GLN A 531 26.13 24.11 -24.37
CA GLN A 531 25.37 24.83 -25.39
C GLN A 531 24.44 23.88 -26.15
N THR A 532 23.16 24.24 -26.13
CA THR A 532 22.02 23.62 -26.80
C THR A 532 22.19 23.70 -28.31
N ASN A 533 22.31 22.56 -29.00
CA ASN A 533 22.13 22.48 -30.45
C ASN A 533 21.55 21.11 -30.85
N ALA A 534 20.64 21.14 -31.82
CA ALA A 534 19.56 20.18 -32.10
C ALA A 534 19.91 19.15 -33.20
N VAL A 535 19.52 17.87 -33.03
CA VAL A 535 19.62 16.79 -34.04
C VAL A 535 18.24 16.10 -34.23
N SER A 536 17.86 15.77 -35.47
CA SER A 536 16.59 15.11 -35.81
C SER A 536 16.59 13.60 -35.50
N LEU A 537 15.41 12.98 -35.32
CA LEU A 537 15.27 11.51 -35.14
C LEU A 537 15.92 10.73 -36.30
N GLU A 538 15.92 11.32 -37.50
CA GLU A 538 16.55 10.77 -38.70
C GLU A 538 18.08 10.80 -38.62
N GLU A 539 18.67 11.87 -38.08
CA GLU A 539 20.11 11.95 -37.81
C GLU A 539 20.54 11.05 -36.64
N TRP A 540 19.65 10.83 -35.65
CA TRP A 540 19.85 9.81 -34.60
C TRP A 540 19.93 8.39 -35.16
N GLU A 541 18.97 8.04 -36.03
CA GLU A 541 18.96 6.75 -36.74
C GLU A 541 20.20 6.59 -37.63
N LYS A 542 20.65 7.66 -38.29
CA LYS A 542 21.87 7.68 -39.11
C LYS A 542 23.17 7.59 -38.30
N ALA A 543 23.19 8.08 -37.05
CA ALA A 543 24.38 8.07 -36.19
C ALA A 543 24.75 6.68 -35.63
N GLY A 544 23.93 5.64 -35.89
CA GLY A 544 24.26 4.26 -35.51
C GLY A 544 24.23 4.00 -34.00
N HIS A 545 23.74 4.96 -33.20
CA HIS A 545 23.43 4.76 -31.79
C HIS A 545 22.27 3.77 -31.71
N GLY A 546 22.57 2.53 -31.29
CA GLY A 546 21.75 1.32 -31.14
C GLY A 546 20.21 1.32 -31.18
N VAL A 547 19.56 2.08 -32.05
CA VAL A 547 18.13 2.03 -32.32
C VAL A 547 17.96 1.20 -33.58
N ALA A 548 17.66 -0.09 -33.42
CA ALA A 548 17.12 -0.88 -34.53
C ALA A 548 15.68 -0.37 -34.80
N ALA A 549 15.62 0.76 -35.50
CA ALA A 549 14.43 1.51 -35.84
C ALA A 549 13.51 0.68 -36.73
N SER A 550 12.23 0.67 -36.37
CA SER A 550 11.12 0.53 -37.30
C SER A 550 9.88 1.23 -36.69
N GLY A 551 9.21 2.07 -37.47
CA GLY A 551 7.85 2.55 -37.20
C GLY A 551 7.63 3.64 -36.14
N ASN A 552 8.67 4.30 -35.61
CA ASN A 552 8.45 5.48 -34.74
C ASN A 552 7.86 6.64 -35.57
N THR A 553 6.99 7.45 -34.95
CA THR A 553 6.41 8.65 -35.57
C THR A 553 6.60 9.87 -34.69
N VAL A 554 6.70 11.04 -35.33
CA VAL A 554 6.85 12.33 -34.66
C VAL A 554 5.75 13.28 -35.16
N ALA A 555 5.15 14.04 -34.24
CA ALA A 555 4.19 15.08 -34.55
C ALA A 555 4.21 16.20 -33.49
N PRO A 556 3.60 17.37 -33.76
CA PRO A 556 3.42 18.41 -32.74
C PRO A 556 2.55 17.93 -31.58
N ALA A 557 2.85 18.39 -30.35
CA ALA A 557 2.09 18.09 -29.13
C ALA A 557 0.57 18.33 -29.29
N GLN A 558 0.21 19.41 -29.96
CA GLN A 558 -1.19 19.81 -30.18
C GLN A 558 -1.97 18.81 -31.04
N ALA A 559 -1.28 17.99 -31.85
CA ALA A 559 -1.91 16.97 -32.68
C ALA A 559 -2.17 15.66 -31.94
N ALA A 560 -1.62 15.47 -30.72
CA ALA A 560 -1.63 14.19 -30.02
C ALA A 560 -3.05 13.65 -29.81
N ALA A 561 -3.94 14.45 -29.19
CA ALA A 561 -5.29 14.02 -28.88
C ALA A 561 -6.09 13.64 -30.13
N GLN A 562 -5.96 14.42 -31.21
CA GLN A 562 -6.65 14.14 -32.47
C GLN A 562 -6.13 12.87 -33.15
N LYS A 563 -4.80 12.71 -33.25
CA LYS A 563 -4.17 11.56 -33.92
C LYS A 563 -4.39 10.25 -33.16
N GLU A 564 -4.30 10.28 -31.85
CA GLU A 564 -4.55 9.12 -30.99
C GLU A 564 -6.04 8.88 -30.71
N LYS A 565 -6.91 9.82 -31.12
CA LYS A 565 -8.37 9.80 -30.85
C LYS A 565 -8.69 9.78 -29.35
N TRP A 566 -7.92 10.52 -28.55
CA TRP A 566 -8.17 10.67 -27.11
C TRP A 566 -9.38 11.58 -26.89
N PRO A 567 -10.50 11.08 -26.35
CA PRO A 567 -11.72 11.88 -26.21
C PRO A 567 -11.57 13.06 -25.23
N ASP A 568 -10.79 12.87 -24.16
CA ASP A 568 -10.65 13.83 -23.07
C ASP A 568 -9.38 13.52 -22.24
N PRO A 569 -8.18 13.78 -22.75
CA PRO A 569 -6.91 13.43 -22.08
C PRO A 569 -6.59 14.33 -20.87
N ASP A 570 -7.32 15.44 -20.67
CA ASP A 570 -7.14 16.40 -19.59
C ASP A 570 -7.94 16.05 -18.32
N ARG A 571 -8.36 14.79 -18.16
CA ARG A 571 -9.04 14.29 -16.97
C ARG A 571 -8.10 14.33 -15.75
N THR A 572 -8.56 14.95 -14.66
CA THR A 572 -7.84 15.05 -13.38
C THR A 572 -8.73 14.58 -12.22
N LEU A 573 -8.15 14.32 -11.03
CA LEU A 573 -8.95 13.97 -9.85
C LEU A 573 -10.00 15.04 -9.51
N LYS A 574 -9.67 16.33 -9.64
CA LYS A 574 -10.62 17.43 -9.40
C LYS A 574 -11.81 17.37 -10.34
N ARG A 575 -11.57 17.09 -11.62
CA ARG A 575 -12.64 16.90 -12.59
C ARG A 575 -13.47 15.67 -12.25
N TYR A 576 -12.87 14.54 -11.84
CA TYR A 576 -13.63 13.38 -11.36
C TYR A 576 -14.58 13.75 -10.21
N VAL A 577 -14.07 14.47 -9.21
CA VAL A 577 -14.85 14.92 -8.05
C VAL A 577 -16.03 15.81 -8.45
N LYS A 578 -15.82 16.75 -9.39
CA LYS A 578 -16.86 17.69 -9.82
C LYS A 578 -17.83 17.10 -10.86
N GLU A 579 -17.34 16.30 -11.80
CA GLU A 579 -18.09 15.84 -12.96
C GLU A 579 -18.75 14.49 -12.73
N VAL A 580 -18.11 13.59 -11.98
CA VAL A 580 -18.64 12.24 -11.69
C VAL A 580 -19.30 12.21 -10.32
N LEU A 581 -18.59 12.66 -9.28
CA LEU A 581 -19.14 12.62 -7.91
C LEU A 581 -20.07 13.82 -7.60
N LYS A 582 -20.06 14.86 -8.46
CA LYS A 582 -20.82 16.10 -8.32
C LYS A 582 -20.63 16.80 -6.96
N LEU A 583 -19.45 16.63 -6.36
CA LEU A 583 -19.13 17.24 -5.08
C LEU A 583 -18.58 18.65 -5.28
N GLU A 584 -18.94 19.52 -4.36
CA GLU A 584 -18.29 20.80 -4.19
C GLU A 584 -16.96 20.60 -3.45
N LEU A 585 -15.94 21.34 -3.86
CA LEU A 585 -14.62 21.24 -3.26
C LEU A 585 -14.63 21.86 -1.87
N VAL A 586 -14.01 21.18 -0.90
CA VAL A 586 -13.70 21.79 0.39
C VAL A 586 -12.66 22.91 0.22
N PRO A 587 -12.56 23.89 1.15
CA PRO A 587 -11.55 24.94 1.08
C PRO A 587 -10.12 24.40 0.94
N ASP A 588 -9.27 25.14 0.21
CA ASP A 588 -7.86 24.83 -0.03
C ASP A 588 -7.60 23.45 -0.66
N ASP A 589 -8.49 23.00 -1.54
CA ASP A 589 -8.38 21.72 -2.25
C ASP A 589 -8.24 21.88 -3.78
N PRO A 590 -7.10 22.40 -4.26
CA PRO A 590 -6.91 22.71 -5.68
C PRO A 590 -6.97 21.47 -6.58
N MET A 591 -6.76 20.26 -6.05
CA MET A 591 -6.76 18.98 -6.79
C MET A 591 -8.03 18.15 -6.59
N GLY A 592 -8.97 18.56 -5.73
CA GLY A 592 -10.08 17.70 -5.31
C GLY A 592 -9.68 16.52 -4.41
N LEU A 593 -8.40 16.41 -4.05
CA LEU A 593 -7.87 15.28 -3.28
C LEU A 593 -8.40 15.27 -1.85
N LYS A 594 -8.46 16.43 -1.17
CA LYS A 594 -8.98 16.51 0.20
C LYS A 594 -10.47 16.17 0.25
N THR A 595 -11.23 16.69 -0.73
CA THR A 595 -12.67 16.44 -0.92
C THR A 595 -12.93 14.95 -1.14
N PHE A 596 -12.20 14.32 -2.06
CA PHE A 596 -12.28 12.89 -2.32
C PHE A 596 -11.96 12.07 -1.05
N MET A 597 -10.85 12.40 -0.38
CA MET A 597 -10.37 11.65 0.78
C MET A 597 -11.22 11.86 2.04
N THR A 598 -11.97 12.96 2.15
CA THR A 598 -12.93 13.20 3.25
C THR A 598 -14.01 12.11 3.30
N VAL A 599 -14.41 11.60 2.13
CA VAL A 599 -15.31 10.45 2.02
C VAL A 599 -14.51 9.16 2.08
N ALA A 600 -13.52 9.00 1.20
CA ALA A 600 -12.91 7.71 0.94
C ALA A 600 -12.22 7.09 2.16
N THR A 601 -11.58 7.92 3.00
CA THR A 601 -10.90 7.47 4.23
C THR A 601 -11.83 7.21 5.40
N CYS A 602 -13.11 7.56 5.27
CA CYS A 602 -14.14 7.33 6.29
C CYS A 602 -15.11 6.20 5.92
N MET A 603 -15.02 5.68 4.69
CA MET A 603 -15.79 4.52 4.23
C MET A 603 -15.54 3.29 5.08
N ARG A 604 -16.60 2.53 5.34
CA ARG A 604 -16.53 1.26 6.06
C ARG A 604 -17.64 0.31 5.69
N LYS A 605 -17.41 -0.97 5.93
CA LYS A 605 -18.50 -1.94 5.90
C LYS A 605 -19.54 -1.56 6.96
N GLY A 606 -20.78 -1.40 6.52
CA GLY A 606 -21.92 -1.04 7.37
C GLY A 606 -21.89 0.38 7.92
N GLY A 607 -21.18 1.31 7.26
CA GLY A 607 -21.37 2.74 7.50
C GLY A 607 -22.86 3.12 7.43
N SER A 608 -23.28 4.06 8.26
CA SER A 608 -24.69 4.45 8.40
C SER A 608 -25.05 5.72 7.63
N VAL A 609 -24.05 6.39 7.06
CA VAL A 609 -24.23 7.62 6.29
C VAL A 609 -24.10 7.30 4.82
N GLN A 610 -25.13 7.63 4.05
CA GLN A 610 -25.08 7.48 2.61
C GLN A 610 -23.97 8.37 2.03
N THR A 611 -23.20 7.80 1.11
CA THR A 611 -22.15 8.53 0.40
C THR A 611 -22.74 9.70 -0.38
N PRO A 612 -22.22 10.93 -0.22
CA PRO A 612 -22.80 12.10 -0.87
C PRO A 612 -22.67 11.99 -2.38
N ARG A 613 -23.76 12.31 -3.08
CA ARG A 613 -23.82 12.40 -4.56
C ARG A 613 -23.89 13.84 -5.06
N SER A 614 -23.89 14.82 -4.15
CA SER A 614 -23.87 16.25 -4.45
C SER A 614 -23.45 17.06 -3.22
N GLY A 615 -22.79 18.20 -3.42
CA GLY A 615 -22.44 19.15 -2.36
C GLY A 615 -21.10 18.85 -1.67
N GLN A 616 -20.83 19.52 -0.56
CA GLN A 616 -19.57 19.34 0.17
C GLN A 616 -19.65 18.14 1.12
N PRO A 617 -18.74 17.16 1.01
CA PRO A 617 -18.68 16.04 1.94
C PRO A 617 -18.23 16.51 3.34
N LYS A 618 -18.61 15.76 4.38
CA LYS A 618 -18.18 15.98 5.77
C LYS A 618 -17.61 14.68 6.34
N PRO A 619 -16.66 14.71 7.29
CA PRO A 619 -16.18 13.48 7.91
C PRO A 619 -17.33 12.71 8.59
N ALA A 620 -17.58 11.48 8.15
CA ALA A 620 -18.59 10.57 8.71
C ALA A 620 -18.32 9.12 8.26
N ASP A 621 -18.64 8.13 9.09
CA ASP A 621 -19.73 7.16 8.91
C ASP A 621 -20.07 6.54 7.54
N TYR A 622 -19.34 6.78 6.45
CA TYR A 622 -19.85 6.49 5.10
C TYR A 622 -19.94 5.01 4.76
N GLU A 623 -21.01 4.65 4.05
CA GLU A 623 -21.12 3.36 3.36
C GLU A 623 -19.99 3.18 2.33
N TRP A 624 -19.56 1.93 2.13
CA TRP A 624 -18.57 1.63 1.11
C TRP A 624 -19.16 1.88 -0.29
N ASP A 625 -18.51 2.75 -1.06
CA ASP A 625 -18.91 3.11 -2.42
C ASP A 625 -17.75 2.90 -3.40
N ASN A 626 -17.98 2.07 -4.42
CA ASN A 626 -16.97 1.77 -5.43
C ASN A 626 -16.55 3.00 -6.24
N ALA A 627 -17.37 4.07 -6.28
CA ALA A 627 -17.00 5.34 -6.93
C ALA A 627 -15.80 6.03 -6.27
N PHE A 628 -15.41 5.65 -5.05
CA PHE A 628 -14.26 6.19 -4.33
C PHE A 628 -13.06 5.22 -4.31
N THR A 629 -13.02 4.24 -5.22
CA THR A 629 -11.90 3.28 -5.35
C THR A 629 -10.90 3.72 -6.42
N ALA A 630 -9.68 3.17 -6.37
CA ALA A 630 -8.67 3.39 -7.43
C ALA A 630 -9.21 3.00 -8.80
N GLN A 631 -9.85 1.84 -8.89
CA GLN A 631 -10.36 1.28 -10.15
C GLN A 631 -11.35 2.23 -10.84
N ALA A 632 -12.27 2.85 -10.10
CA ALA A 632 -13.23 3.78 -10.66
C ALA A 632 -12.55 5.01 -11.27
N VAL A 633 -11.61 5.62 -10.54
CA VAL A 633 -10.86 6.79 -11.04
C VAL A 633 -9.95 6.39 -12.21
N VAL A 634 -9.26 5.25 -12.12
CA VAL A 634 -8.40 4.72 -13.17
C VAL A 634 -9.18 4.50 -14.45
N ASN A 635 -10.34 3.84 -14.38
CA ASN A 635 -11.19 3.61 -15.55
C ASN A 635 -11.69 4.91 -16.16
N TRP A 636 -12.08 5.88 -15.33
CA TRP A 636 -12.50 7.19 -15.83
C TRP A 636 -11.34 7.94 -16.51
N VAL A 637 -10.13 7.93 -15.97
CA VAL A 637 -8.99 8.58 -16.65
C VAL A 637 -8.65 7.85 -17.95
N ARG A 638 -8.62 6.51 -17.93
CA ARG A 638 -8.32 5.66 -19.11
C ARG A 638 -9.29 5.88 -20.26
N GLU A 639 -10.58 6.04 -19.97
CA GLU A 639 -11.60 6.38 -20.97
C GLU A 639 -11.28 7.70 -21.69
N GLY A 640 -10.72 8.69 -20.98
CA GLY A 640 -10.24 9.95 -21.56
C GLY A 640 -9.15 9.79 -22.61
N PHE A 641 -8.42 8.67 -22.58
CA PHE A 641 -7.42 8.25 -23.56
C PHE A 641 -7.95 7.19 -24.55
N GLY A 642 -9.25 6.90 -24.55
CA GLY A 642 -9.84 5.86 -25.39
C GLY A 642 -9.42 4.43 -25.03
N LEU A 643 -8.87 4.23 -23.82
CA LEU A 643 -8.43 2.92 -23.35
C LEU A 643 -9.60 2.13 -22.72
N PRO A 644 -9.59 0.79 -22.81
CA PRO A 644 -10.61 -0.03 -22.18
C PRO A 644 -10.52 0.01 -20.65
N PRO A 645 -11.64 -0.21 -19.95
CA PRO A 645 -11.66 -0.33 -18.49
C PRO A 645 -10.91 -1.59 -18.03
N VAL A 646 -10.44 -1.57 -16.79
CA VAL A 646 -9.66 -2.63 -16.15
C VAL A 646 -10.41 -3.21 -14.94
N SER A 647 -10.16 -4.49 -14.64
CA SER A 647 -10.85 -5.32 -13.63
C SER A 647 -10.00 -5.73 -12.43
#